data_AF-A0ABD3QI81-F1
#
_entry.id   AF-A0ABD3QI81-F1
#
_cell.length_a   1.000
_cell.length_b   1.000
_cell.length_c   1.000
_cell.angle_alpha   90.00
_cell.angle_beta   90.00
_cell.angle_gamma   90.00
#
_symmetry.space_group_name_H-M   'P 1'
#
loop_
_entity.id
_entity.type
_entity.pdbx_description
1 polymer ?
#
loop_
_entity_poly.entity_id
_entity_poly.type
_entity_poly.pdbx_seq_one_letter_code
_entity_poly.pdbx_strand_id
1 'polypeptide(L)'
;MISKQVTMQSGCTVHSNESRVAINLPSPNKNDNLRGWTTLSSATYNGGLQSFTSSRCGVINIKVPPTYDGINPNPAELIDTAIKADTDVELDANATVGMMTAANLNTVRTSSRSSKGVVVDAIVTAGISNARAVGADADCFFLKRSDDTNEHCPEPGTINTVVIINTPLTESAMIEAYAIAIEAKCAACAELSVLCSKSGMIAQGTGTDCLVLACPSFKASHYDNPSSAKPLPKCNSIEYAGKHMLLGEFIGQAVKEATCEAILCNIRELHGSIYRYHLHRYLRWITNLILCGARPCVPPYPMMPVPSAPMEVLALGVILIITSYLSGLILLPRKATVLLGAAAWDRCLPSVPLAIHPVVLAGKLISLVTKQVIPNKVYQSPMLGLMAGTAFLLGTLLLFWLGGEIFLGCADKIVSLSSNVICNSAENICSSNSFKVDATAFLLWIVEVALVETTFSLQLLCTIALQMAKFLERYQIDEARCQLSWLCSRDPSELNREELAGATLESLSENLSDGTIAPWFWYVFLGPSGALGYRIANTLDSRIGYRGGQYEWFGKPSARFDDLINIIPARLTAILLCLAACITGKDSCSVKIGLATAWRDCTQCSSPNAGWPMAAMSGILGVKLEKRDEYCLGKGHRDPQPYDIQDGQKTAQGAGALALLTSIVAISLITKNIDQ
;
A
#
# COMPACT_ATOMS: atom_id res chain seq x y z
N MET A 1 18.06 37.57 -7.12
CA MET A 1 17.19 37.03 -6.05
C MET A 1 16.18 38.10 -5.70
N ILE A 2 14.88 37.86 -5.91
CA ILE A 2 13.84 38.81 -5.53
C ILE A 2 13.46 38.47 -4.09
N SER A 3 14.05 39.16 -3.12
CA SER A 3 13.60 39.10 -1.72
C SER A 3 12.21 39.70 -1.64
N LYS A 4 11.22 38.94 -1.16
CA LYS A 4 9.88 39.45 -0.90
C LYS A 4 9.78 39.85 0.57
N GLN A 5 9.38 41.08 0.82
CA GLN A 5 9.07 41.59 2.15
C GLN A 5 7.58 41.89 2.23
N VAL A 6 6.91 41.36 3.25
CA VAL A 6 5.48 41.58 3.51
C VAL A 6 5.29 41.99 4.96
N THR A 7 4.59 43.10 5.20
CA THR A 7 4.19 43.52 6.55
C THR A 7 2.78 43.01 6.83
N MET A 8 2.62 42.26 7.92
CA MET A 8 1.35 41.65 8.31
C MET A 8 0.52 42.59 9.21
N GLN A 9 -0.74 42.23 9.48
CA GLN A 9 -1.65 43.06 10.28
C GLN A 9 -1.23 43.18 11.75
N SER A 10 -0.51 42.21 12.32
CA SER A 10 0.05 42.30 13.68
C SER A 10 1.25 43.23 13.77
N GLY A 11 1.76 43.73 12.64
CA GLY A 11 2.97 44.54 12.56
C GLY A 11 4.26 43.72 12.42
N CYS A 12 4.19 42.40 12.30
CA CYS A 12 5.34 41.57 11.99
C CYS A 12 5.75 41.70 10.51
N THR A 13 7.04 41.54 10.22
CA THR A 13 7.58 41.58 8.85
C THR A 13 8.08 40.20 8.45
N VAL A 14 7.64 39.72 7.29
CA VAL A 14 8.02 38.43 6.71
C VAL A 14 8.97 38.70 5.55
N HIS A 15 10.19 38.18 5.66
CA HIS A 15 11.23 38.26 4.64
C HIS A 15 11.44 36.86 4.07
N SER A 16 11.20 36.67 2.77
CA SER A 16 11.38 35.39 2.11
C SER A 16 12.31 35.46 0.91
N ASN A 17 13.15 34.45 0.79
CA ASN A 17 14.02 34.19 -0.36
C ASN A 17 14.10 32.67 -0.62
N GLU A 18 14.99 32.24 -1.51
CA GLU A 18 15.11 30.82 -1.89
C GLU A 18 15.72 29.93 -0.80
N SER A 19 16.41 30.51 0.19
CA SER A 19 17.12 29.79 1.26
C SER A 19 16.45 29.86 2.62
N ARG A 20 15.59 30.86 2.88
CA ARG A 20 14.89 31.03 4.17
C ARG A 20 13.60 31.85 4.08
N VAL A 21 12.79 31.72 5.13
CA VAL A 21 11.75 32.67 5.52
C VAL A 21 12.07 33.15 6.93
N ALA A 22 12.39 34.43 7.10
CA ALA A 22 12.66 35.07 8.38
C ALA A 22 11.50 35.99 8.76
N ILE A 23 11.03 35.89 10.00
CA ILE A 23 9.89 36.65 10.50
C ILE A 23 10.36 37.45 11.71
N ASN A 24 10.28 38.78 11.60
CA ASN A 24 10.59 39.70 12.69
C ASN A 24 9.34 39.96 13.51
N LEU A 25 9.41 39.70 14.81
CA LEU A 25 8.32 40.01 15.74
C LEU A 25 8.50 41.46 16.23
N PRO A 26 7.44 42.30 16.18
CA PRO A 26 7.58 43.70 16.55
C PRO A 26 7.94 43.83 18.03
N SER A 27 8.79 44.82 18.34
CA SER A 27 9.11 45.16 19.72
C SER A 27 7.83 45.56 20.47
N PRO A 28 7.55 44.99 21.66
CA PRO A 28 6.36 45.34 22.42
C PRO A 28 6.34 46.84 22.75
N ASN A 29 5.16 47.47 22.63
CA ASN A 29 5.00 48.88 22.96
C ASN A 29 5.29 49.11 24.45
N LYS A 30 6.17 50.07 24.78
CA LYS A 30 6.59 50.36 26.18
C LYS A 30 5.42 50.76 27.10
N ASN A 31 4.29 51.16 26.54
CA ASN A 31 3.10 51.61 27.29
C ASN A 31 2.17 50.46 27.75
N ASP A 32 2.34 49.21 27.26
CA ASP A 32 1.35 48.13 27.44
C ASP A 32 1.70 47.08 28.52
N ASN A 33 2.68 47.35 29.41
CA ASN A 33 3.17 46.39 30.42
C ASN A 33 3.73 45.05 29.86
N LEU A 34 3.95 44.96 28.55
CA LEU A 34 4.50 43.79 27.87
C LEU A 34 6.04 43.77 27.97
N ARG A 35 6.63 42.60 28.25
CA ARG A 35 8.10 42.44 28.42
C ARG A 35 8.79 41.76 27.23
N GLY A 36 8.03 41.23 26.27
CA GLY A 36 8.58 40.45 25.18
C GLY A 36 7.55 39.54 24.52
N TRP A 37 8.02 38.41 24.00
CA TRP A 37 7.21 37.41 23.28
C TRP A 37 7.31 36.04 23.93
N THR A 38 6.17 35.39 24.10
CA THR A 38 6.06 33.98 24.49
C THR A 38 5.79 33.16 23.23
N THR A 39 6.50 32.04 23.08
CA THR A 39 6.32 31.12 21.95
C THR A 39 6.06 29.70 22.45
N LEU A 40 5.23 28.95 21.72
CA LEU A 40 5.03 27.52 21.89
C LEU A 40 5.27 26.84 20.55
N SER A 41 6.23 25.91 20.50
CA SER A 41 6.62 25.30 19.23
C SER A 41 7.13 23.86 19.34
N SER A 42 6.96 23.10 18.26
CA SER A 42 7.61 21.81 18.01
C SER A 42 8.97 21.93 17.30
N ALA A 43 9.54 23.14 17.20
CA ALA A 43 10.79 23.42 16.52
C ALA A 43 11.99 22.73 17.18
N THR A 44 13.01 22.42 16.37
CA THR A 44 14.25 21.79 16.85
C THR A 44 15.20 22.78 17.51
N TYR A 45 15.11 24.08 17.18
CA TYR A 45 15.93 25.15 17.77
C TYR A 45 15.06 26.12 18.56
N ASN A 46 15.37 26.28 19.85
CA ASN A 46 14.57 27.05 20.81
C ASN A 46 13.07 26.69 20.81
N GLY A 47 12.75 25.40 20.64
CA GLY A 47 11.39 24.88 20.73
C GLY A 47 10.86 24.75 22.16
N GLY A 48 9.64 24.23 22.29
CA GLY A 48 8.91 24.15 23.55
C GLY A 48 8.20 25.48 23.89
N LEU A 49 7.90 25.67 25.18
CA LEU A 49 7.37 26.92 25.71
C LEU A 49 8.54 27.83 26.09
N GLN A 50 8.74 28.93 25.37
CA GLN A 50 9.84 29.87 25.58
C GLN A 50 9.31 31.29 25.78
N SER A 51 10.05 32.12 26.51
CA SER A 51 9.77 33.55 26.65
C SER A 51 11.03 34.37 26.38
N PHE A 52 10.93 35.29 25.44
CA PHE A 52 12.03 36.11 24.96
C PHE A 52 11.79 37.58 25.31
N THR A 53 12.82 38.28 25.79
CA THR A 53 12.74 39.70 26.17
C THR A 53 13.56 40.62 25.25
N SER A 54 14.18 40.05 24.21
CA SER A 54 15.00 40.78 23.24
C SER A 54 14.14 41.71 22.38
N SER A 55 14.71 42.81 21.89
CA SER A 55 14.04 43.67 20.91
C SER A 55 14.09 43.10 19.48
N ARG A 56 14.87 42.03 19.27
CA ARG A 56 15.10 41.37 17.97
C ARG A 56 14.63 39.90 18.00
N CYS A 57 13.40 39.70 18.48
CA CYS A 57 12.77 38.38 18.53
C CYS A 57 12.27 37.97 17.15
N GLY A 58 12.33 36.67 16.83
CA GLY A 58 11.83 36.22 15.53
C GLY A 58 11.57 34.72 15.40
N VAL A 59 11.15 34.35 14.21
CA VAL A 59 11.02 32.96 13.77
C VAL A 59 11.73 32.82 12.44
N ILE A 60 12.57 31.81 12.29
CA ILE A 60 13.26 31.52 11.03
C ILE A 60 12.93 30.11 10.55
N ASN A 61 12.62 29.98 9.26
CA ASN A 61 12.40 28.71 8.59
C ASN A 61 13.42 28.56 7.47
N ILE A 62 14.36 27.63 7.61
CA ILE A 62 15.50 27.50 6.70
C ILE A 62 15.32 26.31 5.75
N LYS A 63 15.74 26.49 4.49
CA LYS A 63 15.71 25.44 3.49
C LYS A 63 16.91 24.51 3.66
N VAL A 64 16.65 23.22 3.80
CA VAL A 64 17.67 22.17 3.79
C VAL A 64 17.61 21.38 2.48
N PRO A 65 18.74 20.85 1.97
CA PRO A 65 18.70 20.01 0.78
C PRO A 65 17.90 18.72 1.05
N PRO A 66 17.22 18.14 0.05
CA PRO A 66 16.49 16.88 0.21
C PRO A 66 17.34 15.71 0.71
N THR A 67 18.67 15.79 0.52
CA THR A 67 19.65 14.79 0.94
C THR A 67 20.18 15.00 2.35
N TYR A 68 19.68 16.00 3.09
CA TYR A 68 20.14 16.28 4.45
C TYR A 68 19.78 15.14 5.41
N ASP A 69 20.77 14.63 6.12
CA ASP A 69 20.65 13.42 6.95
C ASP A 69 20.27 13.71 8.41
N GLY A 70 20.12 14.99 8.78
CA GLY A 70 19.80 15.44 10.13
C GLY A 70 20.98 15.35 11.12
N ILE A 71 22.19 15.03 10.66
CA ILE A 71 23.36 14.80 11.51
C ILE A 71 24.46 15.81 11.22
N ASN A 72 24.79 16.06 9.95
CA ASN A 72 25.97 16.85 9.58
C ASN A 72 25.65 18.04 8.65
N PRO A 73 25.78 19.30 9.13
CA PRO A 73 25.94 19.67 10.54
C PRO A 73 24.65 19.37 11.35
N ASN A 74 24.73 19.40 12.68
CA ASN A 74 23.53 19.21 13.51
C ASN A 74 22.51 20.33 13.21
N PRO A 75 21.19 20.04 13.21
CA PRO A 75 20.12 21.04 13.05
C PRO A 75 20.33 22.36 13.82
N ALA A 76 20.77 22.29 15.07
CA ALA A 76 20.94 23.49 15.90
C ALA A 76 22.10 24.39 15.41
N GLU A 77 23.22 23.79 15.02
CA GLU A 77 24.38 24.52 14.48
C GLU A 77 24.06 25.14 13.11
N LEU A 78 23.31 24.41 12.28
CA LEU A 78 22.89 24.87 10.97
C LEU A 78 21.98 26.11 11.09
N ILE A 79 21.01 26.07 12.00
CA ILE A 79 20.10 27.19 12.27
C ILE A 79 20.86 28.38 12.88
N ASP A 80 21.69 28.15 13.89
CA ASP A 80 22.46 29.22 14.55
C ASP A 80 23.37 29.96 13.57
N THR A 81 24.03 29.22 12.66
CA THR A 81 24.83 29.79 11.58
C THR A 81 23.97 30.60 10.61
N ALA A 82 22.78 30.11 10.25
CA ALA A 82 21.86 30.80 9.35
C ALA A 82 21.30 32.10 9.96
N ILE A 83 21.06 32.14 11.28
CA ILE A 83 20.65 33.35 11.98
C ILE A 83 21.79 34.37 11.99
N LYS A 84 23.02 33.95 12.33
CA LYS A 84 24.19 34.84 12.35
C LYS A 84 24.56 35.39 10.98
N ALA A 85 24.30 34.63 9.91
CA ALA A 85 24.49 35.06 8.54
C ALA A 85 23.35 35.96 8.03
N ASP A 86 22.26 36.13 8.77
CA ASP A 86 21.14 36.99 8.42
C ASP A 86 21.44 38.47 8.67
N THR A 87 21.90 39.17 7.64
CA THR A 87 22.08 40.63 7.67
C THR A 87 20.82 41.41 7.28
N ASP A 88 19.74 40.75 6.84
CA ASP A 88 18.53 41.43 6.35
C ASP A 88 17.59 41.79 7.50
N VAL A 89 17.44 40.89 8.47
CA VAL A 89 16.50 41.02 9.60
C VAL A 89 17.23 41.20 10.94
N GLU A 90 18.49 40.77 11.03
CA GLU A 90 19.36 40.86 12.22
C GLU A 90 18.72 40.24 13.48
N LEU A 91 18.18 39.03 13.38
CA LEU A 91 17.55 38.33 14.51
C LEU A 91 18.56 37.94 15.60
N ASP A 92 18.13 37.99 16.86
CA ASP A 92 18.92 37.50 18.00
C ASP A 92 18.75 35.99 18.13
N ALA A 93 19.86 35.24 18.02
CA ALA A 93 19.86 33.78 18.07
C ALA A 93 19.24 33.22 19.35
N ASN A 94 19.42 33.89 20.50
CA ASN A 94 18.85 33.47 21.78
C ASN A 94 17.35 33.81 21.91
N ALA A 95 16.82 34.64 21.01
CA ALA A 95 15.43 35.10 21.00
C ALA A 95 14.67 34.68 19.73
N THR A 96 15.17 33.66 19.03
CA THR A 96 14.63 33.21 17.74
C THR A 96 14.29 31.73 17.79
N VAL A 97 13.10 31.37 17.33
CA VAL A 97 12.69 29.97 17.13
C VAL A 97 13.05 29.55 15.71
N GLY A 98 13.74 28.42 15.57
CA GLY A 98 14.27 27.95 14.29
C GLY A 98 13.64 26.66 13.81
N MET A 99 13.11 26.68 12.59
CA MET A 99 12.53 25.54 11.88
C MET A 99 13.35 25.20 10.64
N MET A 100 13.28 23.96 10.20
CA MET A 100 13.85 23.50 8.93
C MET A 100 12.75 23.04 7.99
N THR A 101 12.98 23.18 6.69
CA THR A 101 12.07 22.70 5.67
C THR A 101 12.82 22.21 4.45
N ALA A 102 12.37 21.10 3.88
CA ALA A 102 12.78 20.68 2.54
C ALA A 102 11.84 21.24 1.44
N ALA A 103 10.75 21.90 1.84
CA ALA A 103 9.81 22.50 0.91
C ALA A 103 10.44 23.66 0.13
N ASN A 104 9.92 23.89 -1.07
CA ASN A 104 10.27 25.08 -1.83
C ASN A 104 9.71 26.33 -1.14
N LEU A 105 10.57 27.29 -0.81
CA LEU A 105 10.18 28.48 -0.06
C LEU A 105 9.34 29.48 -0.88
N ASN A 106 9.28 29.34 -2.20
CA ASN A 106 8.32 30.06 -3.03
C ASN A 106 6.85 29.74 -2.70
N THR A 107 6.61 28.63 -1.99
CA THR A 107 5.28 28.23 -1.51
C THR A 107 4.80 29.03 -0.30
N VAL A 108 5.61 29.91 0.28
CA VAL A 108 5.21 30.72 1.45
C VAL A 108 3.92 31.48 1.16
N ARG A 109 2.92 31.32 2.04
CA ARG A 109 1.64 32.05 2.00
C ARG A 109 1.32 32.61 3.36
N THR A 110 0.61 33.73 3.33
CA THR A 110 0.31 34.55 4.49
C THR A 110 -1.17 34.86 4.50
N SER A 111 -1.84 34.71 5.64
CA SER A 111 -3.23 35.12 5.84
C SER A 111 -3.37 35.83 7.18
N SER A 112 -4.22 36.85 7.22
CA SER A 112 -4.49 37.65 8.42
C SER A 112 -5.99 37.69 8.71
N ARG A 113 -6.34 37.68 9.99
CA ARG A 113 -7.69 37.93 10.50
C ARG A 113 -7.63 38.94 11.63
N SER A 114 -8.50 39.93 11.59
CA SER A 114 -8.56 40.97 12.61
C SER A 114 -9.99 41.34 12.96
N SER A 115 -10.30 41.46 14.26
CA SER A 115 -11.53 42.08 14.73
C SER A 115 -11.39 42.53 16.17
N LYS A 116 -12.03 43.65 16.52
CA LYS A 116 -12.08 44.20 17.88
C LYS A 116 -10.70 44.27 18.58
N GLY A 117 -9.64 44.57 17.82
CA GLY A 117 -8.27 44.72 18.33
C GLY A 117 -7.46 43.42 18.43
N VAL A 118 -8.08 42.25 18.25
CA VAL A 118 -7.37 40.97 18.15
C VAL A 118 -6.99 40.72 16.70
N VAL A 119 -5.72 40.40 16.46
CA VAL A 119 -5.15 40.09 15.16
C VAL A 119 -4.44 38.74 15.22
N VAL A 120 -4.73 37.90 14.23
CA VAL A 120 -4.08 36.60 14.02
C VAL A 120 -3.48 36.58 12.62
N ASP A 121 -2.18 36.37 12.55
CA ASP A 121 -1.43 36.20 11.31
C ASP A 121 -0.93 34.76 11.21
N ALA A 122 -1.16 34.12 10.06
CA ALA A 122 -0.67 32.79 9.73
C ALA A 122 0.32 32.87 8.56
N ILE A 123 1.48 32.25 8.71
CA ILE A 123 2.51 32.11 7.67
C ILE A 123 2.78 30.62 7.48
N VAL A 124 2.59 30.11 6.27
CA VAL A 124 2.72 28.67 5.97
C VAL A 124 3.62 28.44 4.77
N THR A 125 4.54 27.49 4.88
CA THR A 125 5.28 26.91 3.74
C THR A 125 4.86 25.45 3.59
N ALA A 126 4.69 24.95 2.38
CA ALA A 126 4.19 23.59 2.15
C ALA A 126 4.98 22.83 1.08
N GLY A 127 5.36 21.60 1.40
CA GLY A 127 5.83 20.58 0.46
C GLY A 127 5.09 19.28 0.74
N ILE A 128 4.36 18.74 -0.24
CA ILE A 128 3.49 17.56 -0.03
C ILE A 128 4.03 16.26 -0.63
N SER A 129 5.30 16.23 -1.06
CA SER A 129 5.94 15.07 -1.72
C SER A 129 5.87 13.79 -0.89
N ASN A 130 6.01 13.92 0.44
CA ASN A 130 6.00 12.82 1.40
C ASN A 130 4.79 12.85 2.34
N ALA A 131 3.67 13.50 1.96
CA ALA A 131 2.52 13.67 2.83
C ALA A 131 2.10 12.37 3.55
N ARG A 132 1.69 12.48 4.82
CA ARG A 132 1.46 11.37 5.74
C ARG A 132 0.10 11.44 6.42
N ALA A 133 -0.50 10.26 6.60
CA ALA A 133 -1.64 10.08 7.47
C ALA A 133 -1.20 9.60 8.86
N VAL A 134 -1.85 10.09 9.91
CA VAL A 134 -1.68 9.63 11.29
C VAL A 134 -2.03 8.15 11.38
N GLY A 135 -1.20 7.36 12.05
CA GLY A 135 -1.34 5.91 12.17
C GLY A 135 -0.93 5.12 10.92
N ALA A 136 -0.50 5.78 9.84
CA ALA A 136 0.10 5.08 8.70
C ALA A 136 1.48 4.49 9.06
N ASP A 137 1.89 3.47 8.31
CA ASP A 137 3.22 2.85 8.45
C ASP A 137 4.35 3.90 8.29
N ALA A 138 5.40 3.82 9.11
CA ALA A 138 6.58 4.68 8.99
C ALA A 138 7.41 4.32 7.75
N ASP A 139 8.06 5.29 7.10
CA ASP A 139 8.95 5.05 5.93
C ASP A 139 10.39 4.77 6.29
N CYS A 140 10.83 5.33 7.40
CA CYS A 140 12.20 5.21 7.87
C CYS A 140 12.07 4.82 9.34
N PHE A 141 12.63 3.66 9.73
CA PHE A 141 12.56 3.15 11.11
C PHE A 141 13.60 3.82 12.03
N PHE A 142 14.33 4.80 11.52
CA PHE A 142 15.45 5.40 12.20
C PHE A 142 15.06 6.23 13.44
N LEU A 143 15.20 5.60 14.61
CA LEU A 143 16.20 6.01 15.60
C LEU A 143 17.54 5.37 15.16
N LYS A 144 18.43 6.08 14.45
CA LYS A 144 19.65 5.50 13.83
C LYS A 144 20.55 4.74 14.81
N ARG A 145 20.75 3.44 14.55
CA ARG A 145 22.08 2.81 14.60
C ARG A 145 22.77 3.07 13.25
N SER A 146 24.07 3.25 13.28
CA SER A 146 24.92 3.87 12.25
C SER A 146 25.12 3.08 10.94
N ASP A 147 24.59 1.86 10.80
CA ASP A 147 25.18 0.90 9.87
C ASP A 147 24.32 0.58 8.62
N ASP A 148 23.06 1.02 8.55
CA ASP A 148 22.19 0.78 7.38
C ASP A 148 22.18 2.00 6.42
N THR A 149 23.05 1.98 5.42
CA THR A 149 23.21 3.08 4.45
C THR A 149 22.27 3.00 3.24
N ASN A 150 21.40 1.99 3.16
CA ASN A 150 20.67 1.67 1.93
C ASN A 150 19.14 1.84 1.98
N GLU A 151 18.56 2.38 3.06
CA GLU A 151 17.13 2.72 3.06
C GLU A 151 16.86 4.00 2.24
N HIS A 152 16.10 3.84 1.14
CA HIS A 152 15.68 4.94 0.30
C HIS A 152 14.51 5.71 0.95
N CYS A 153 14.82 6.72 1.77
CA CYS A 153 13.79 7.63 2.29
C CYS A 153 13.24 8.51 1.13
N PRO A 154 11.92 8.69 1.00
CA PRO A 154 11.31 9.51 -0.04
C PRO A 154 11.73 10.99 0.09
N GLU A 155 11.68 11.74 -1.01
CA GLU A 155 12.02 13.17 -1.01
C GLU A 155 11.22 13.92 0.06
N PRO A 156 11.90 14.56 1.03
CA PRO A 156 11.22 15.19 2.15
C PRO A 156 10.39 16.38 1.69
N GLY A 157 9.13 16.39 2.11
CA GLY A 157 8.22 17.52 2.09
C GLY A 157 7.94 17.95 3.52
N THR A 158 7.57 19.21 3.71
CA THR A 158 7.32 19.79 5.03
C THR A 158 6.22 20.83 4.97
N ILE A 159 5.25 20.79 5.89
CA ILE A 159 4.30 21.87 6.12
C ILE A 159 4.63 22.55 7.45
N ASN A 160 5.34 23.69 7.37
CA ASN A 160 5.65 24.51 8.53
C ASN A 160 4.66 25.67 8.63
N THR A 161 4.15 25.88 9.84
CA THR A 161 3.11 26.87 10.15
C THR A 161 3.57 27.79 11.28
N VAL A 162 3.52 29.09 11.07
CA VAL A 162 3.75 30.11 12.10
C VAL A 162 2.45 30.87 12.32
N VAL A 163 2.01 30.96 13.57
CA VAL A 163 0.81 31.71 13.99
C VAL A 163 1.24 32.80 14.96
N ILE A 164 0.97 34.04 14.63
CA ILE A 164 1.30 35.21 15.44
C ILE A 164 0.00 35.86 15.90
N ILE A 165 -0.13 36.06 17.21
CA ILE A 165 -1.31 36.65 17.84
C ILE A 165 -0.86 37.90 18.57
N ASN A 166 -1.48 39.05 18.30
CA ASN A 166 -1.06 40.34 18.88
C ASN A 166 -1.48 40.55 20.36
N THR A 167 -2.22 39.61 20.96
CA THR A 167 -2.76 39.71 22.31
C THR A 167 -2.16 38.62 23.22
N PRO A 168 -1.86 38.91 24.50
CA PRO A 168 -1.37 37.90 25.43
C PRO A 168 -2.37 36.77 25.66
N LEU A 169 -1.86 35.55 25.76
CA LEU A 169 -2.63 34.34 26.03
C LEU A 169 -2.21 33.72 27.37
N THR A 170 -3.13 33.06 28.06
CA THR A 170 -2.76 32.12 29.13
C THR A 170 -2.11 30.87 28.55
N GLU A 171 -1.37 30.11 29.34
CA GLU A 171 -0.78 28.84 28.88
C GLU A 171 -1.85 27.86 28.36
N SER A 172 -3.00 27.80 29.03
CA SER A 172 -4.14 26.99 28.59
C SER A 172 -4.69 27.45 27.23
N ALA A 173 -4.86 28.76 27.03
CA ALA A 173 -5.29 29.32 25.75
C ALA A 173 -4.26 29.08 24.64
N MET A 174 -2.96 29.11 24.96
CA MET A 174 -1.91 28.80 23.99
C MET A 174 -1.96 27.34 23.52
N ILE A 175 -2.16 26.38 24.43
CA ILE A 175 -2.29 24.97 24.07
C ILE A 175 -3.52 24.76 23.18
N GLU A 176 -4.64 25.40 23.51
CA GLU A 176 -5.87 25.32 22.72
C GLU A 176 -5.70 25.96 21.33
N ALA A 177 -5.06 27.13 21.26
CA ALA A 177 -4.71 27.81 20.01
C ALA A 177 -3.78 26.94 19.13
N TYR A 178 -2.78 26.29 19.74
CA TYR A 178 -1.87 25.37 19.06
C TYR A 178 -2.62 24.17 18.46
N ALA A 179 -3.56 23.58 19.22
CA ALA A 179 -4.40 22.48 18.75
C ALA A 179 -5.29 22.89 17.56
N ILE A 180 -5.93 24.05 17.62
CA ILE A 180 -6.78 24.57 16.54
C ILE A 180 -5.96 24.82 15.27
N ALA A 181 -4.74 25.33 15.39
CA ALA A 181 -3.86 25.53 14.25
C ALA A 181 -3.50 24.19 13.56
N ILE A 182 -3.28 23.12 14.34
CA ILE A 182 -3.08 21.76 13.79
C ILE A 182 -4.35 21.28 13.08
N GLU A 183 -5.51 21.40 13.72
CA GLU A 183 -6.79 20.97 13.13
C GLU A 183 -7.11 21.73 11.84
N ALA A 184 -6.79 23.03 11.78
CA ALA A 184 -6.96 23.85 10.59
C ALA A 184 -6.07 23.38 9.43
N LYS A 185 -4.80 23.03 9.72
CA LYS A 185 -3.90 22.41 8.74
C LYS A 185 -4.43 21.06 8.25
N CYS A 186 -4.91 20.21 9.17
CA CYS A 186 -5.53 18.93 8.84
C CYS A 186 -6.76 19.12 7.94
N ALA A 187 -7.61 20.11 8.26
CA ALA A 187 -8.80 20.44 7.47
C ALA A 187 -8.43 20.94 6.07
N ALA A 188 -7.36 21.72 5.92
CA ALA A 188 -6.85 22.13 4.61
C ALA A 188 -6.36 20.94 3.78
N CYS A 189 -5.62 20.01 4.40
CA CYS A 189 -5.18 18.78 3.73
C CYS A 189 -6.37 17.91 3.28
N ALA A 190 -7.41 17.82 4.11
CA ALA A 190 -8.64 17.09 3.79
C ALA A 190 -9.44 17.74 2.66
N GLU A 191 -9.62 19.07 2.68
CA GLU A 191 -10.33 19.82 1.65
C GLU A 191 -9.67 19.67 0.28
N LEU A 192 -8.34 19.72 0.23
CA LEU A 192 -7.57 19.49 -0.99
C LEU A 192 -7.37 18.00 -1.32
N SER A 193 -7.89 17.10 -0.47
CA SER A 193 -7.76 15.65 -0.59
C SER A 193 -6.30 15.22 -0.83
N VAL A 194 -5.39 15.78 -0.05
CA VAL A 194 -3.98 15.38 -0.01
C VAL A 194 -3.92 13.96 0.54
N LEU A 195 -3.33 13.04 -0.21
CA LEU A 195 -3.26 11.63 0.19
C LEU A 195 -1.90 11.30 0.79
N CYS A 196 -1.92 10.44 1.79
CA CYS A 196 -0.75 9.80 2.33
C CYS A 196 -0.07 8.98 1.23
N SER A 197 1.20 9.29 0.99
CA SER A 197 2.01 8.64 -0.04
C SER A 197 2.15 7.11 0.16
N LYS A 198 1.97 6.61 1.39
CA LYS A 198 2.03 5.18 1.72
C LYS A 198 0.68 4.51 1.91
N SER A 199 -0.22 5.09 2.70
CA SER A 199 -1.51 4.46 3.01
C SER A 199 -2.63 4.79 2.03
N GLY A 200 -2.49 5.85 1.22
CA GLY A 200 -3.56 6.34 0.35
C GLY A 200 -4.73 7.00 1.10
N MET A 201 -4.71 7.06 2.43
CA MET A 201 -5.69 7.79 3.24
C MET A 201 -5.46 9.31 3.14
N ILE A 202 -6.43 10.12 3.56
CA ILE A 202 -6.24 11.57 3.67
C ILE A 202 -5.10 11.87 4.65
N ALA A 203 -4.11 12.62 4.20
CA ALA A 203 -2.98 13.07 5.01
C ALA A 203 -3.42 14.20 5.96
N GLN A 204 -2.85 14.22 7.16
CA GLN A 204 -3.02 15.32 8.13
C GLN A 204 -1.85 16.32 8.08
N GLY A 205 -0.80 16.00 7.33
CA GLY A 205 0.43 16.78 7.26
C GLY A 205 1.55 16.01 6.57
N THR A 206 2.79 16.32 6.93
CA THR A 206 3.99 15.56 6.53
C THR A 206 4.68 14.96 7.76
N GLY A 207 5.69 14.12 7.52
CA GLY A 207 6.46 13.50 8.61
C GLY A 207 7.32 14.47 9.43
N THR A 208 7.53 15.70 8.96
CA THR A 208 8.46 16.68 9.58
C THR A 208 7.82 18.04 9.83
N ASP A 209 6.49 18.10 9.94
CA ASP A 209 5.78 19.36 10.15
C ASP A 209 6.19 20.04 11.46
N CYS A 210 6.40 21.36 11.40
CA CYS A 210 6.67 22.18 12.57
C CYS A 210 5.63 23.30 12.70
N LEU A 211 5.19 23.56 13.93
CA LEU A 211 4.30 24.67 14.24
C LEU A 211 4.93 25.60 15.28
N VAL A 212 4.80 26.92 15.07
CA VAL A 212 5.21 27.96 16.01
C VAL A 212 4.01 28.84 16.29
N LEU A 213 3.61 28.95 17.55
CA LEU A 213 2.65 29.92 18.03
C LEU A 213 3.40 31.01 18.80
N ALA A 214 3.21 32.28 18.47
CA ALA A 214 3.83 33.41 19.15
C ALA A 214 2.80 34.44 19.60
N CYS A 215 2.87 34.88 20.85
CA CYS A 215 2.06 35.97 21.40
C CYS A 215 2.85 36.82 22.40
N PRO A 216 2.47 38.09 22.66
CA PRO A 216 3.15 38.90 23.66
C PRO A 216 3.12 38.30 25.08
N SER A 217 4.22 38.44 25.82
CA SER A 217 4.33 37.98 27.21
C SER A 217 3.71 38.99 28.18
N PHE A 218 2.87 38.52 29.10
CA PHE A 218 2.27 39.34 30.16
C PHE A 218 3.12 39.38 31.44
N LYS A 219 3.08 40.51 32.17
CA LYS A 219 3.69 40.62 33.51
C LYS A 219 2.87 39.82 34.53
N ALA A 220 3.33 38.64 34.92
CA ALA A 220 2.80 37.96 36.08
C ALA A 220 3.33 38.63 37.36
N SER A 221 2.60 39.59 37.94
CA SER A 221 2.79 39.94 39.35
C SER A 221 1.93 38.98 40.18
N HIS A 222 2.39 37.76 40.49
CA HIS A 222 1.95 36.97 41.68
C HIS A 222 2.45 35.51 41.75
N TYR A 223 3.16 34.97 40.75
CA TYR A 223 3.55 33.55 40.77
C TYR A 223 4.65 33.18 41.80
N ASP A 224 5.34 34.15 42.39
CA ASP A 224 6.44 33.90 43.35
C ASP A 224 5.98 33.73 44.82
N ASN A 225 4.68 33.77 45.15
CA ASN A 225 4.25 33.61 46.54
C ASN A 225 2.87 32.90 46.69
N PRO A 226 2.83 31.59 47.01
CA PRO A 226 1.60 30.79 47.04
C PRO A 226 0.63 31.12 48.20
N SER A 227 0.98 32.03 49.11
CA SER A 227 0.21 32.35 50.32
C SER A 227 -0.60 33.65 50.25
N SER A 228 -0.64 34.34 49.11
CA SER A 228 -1.51 35.52 48.90
C SER A 228 -2.50 35.33 47.76
N ALA A 229 -3.43 34.37 47.91
CA ALA A 229 -4.56 34.20 47.01
C ALA A 229 -5.57 35.35 47.19
N LYS A 230 -5.31 36.50 46.57
CA LYS A 230 -6.36 37.45 46.18
C LYS A 230 -6.76 37.18 44.74
N PRO A 231 -8.04 37.35 44.37
CA PRO A 231 -8.51 37.09 43.02
C PRO A 231 -7.71 37.92 42.00
N LEU A 232 -7.31 37.26 40.91
CA LEU A 232 -6.61 37.88 39.77
C LEU A 232 -7.29 39.21 39.38
N PRO A 233 -6.57 40.32 39.23
CA PRO A 233 -7.14 41.50 38.58
C PRO A 233 -7.60 41.09 37.17
N LYS A 234 -8.79 41.54 36.74
CA LYS A 234 -9.35 41.29 35.39
C LYS A 234 -8.26 41.46 34.33
N CYS A 235 -7.73 40.34 33.85
CA CYS A 235 -6.50 40.31 33.07
C CYS A 235 -6.80 40.66 31.61
N ASN A 236 -5.93 41.44 30.97
CA ASN A 236 -5.95 41.74 29.53
C ASN A 236 -5.49 40.54 28.65
N SER A 237 -5.39 39.34 29.22
CA SER A 237 -5.00 38.11 28.53
C SER A 237 -6.22 37.26 28.19
N ILE A 238 -6.23 36.66 27.00
CA ILE A 238 -7.30 35.75 26.60
C ILE A 238 -7.11 34.39 27.30
N GLU A 239 -8.14 33.94 28.02
CA GLU A 239 -8.10 32.70 28.82
C GLU A 239 -8.48 31.44 28.04
N TYR A 240 -9.21 31.59 26.92
CA TYR A 240 -9.74 30.49 26.11
C TYR A 240 -9.63 30.80 24.63
N ALA A 241 -9.21 29.83 23.83
CA ALA A 241 -9.03 29.97 22.39
C ALA A 241 -9.89 28.99 21.57
N GLY A 242 -10.82 28.25 22.20
CA GLY A 242 -11.60 27.19 21.57
C GLY A 242 -12.37 27.56 20.30
N LYS A 243 -12.86 26.56 19.57
CA LYS A 243 -13.58 26.74 18.27
C LYS A 243 -14.82 27.65 18.35
N HIS A 244 -15.43 27.77 19.53
CA HIS A 244 -16.58 28.65 19.75
C HIS A 244 -16.18 30.09 20.12
N MET A 245 -14.89 30.36 20.31
CA MET A 245 -14.33 31.68 20.56
C MET A 245 -13.88 32.34 19.26
N LEU A 246 -13.98 33.67 19.20
CA LEU A 246 -13.54 34.46 18.05
C LEU A 246 -12.05 34.25 17.72
N LEU A 247 -11.21 34.08 18.75
CA LEU A 247 -9.79 33.77 18.56
C LEU A 247 -9.58 32.43 17.85
N GLY A 248 -10.31 31.39 18.28
CA GLY A 248 -10.25 30.07 17.66
C GLY A 248 -10.77 30.07 16.22
N GLU A 249 -11.84 30.82 15.94
CA GLU A 249 -12.32 31.06 14.58
C GLU A 249 -11.23 31.69 13.71
N PHE A 250 -10.56 32.73 14.19
CA PHE A 250 -9.52 33.45 13.43
C PHE A 250 -8.28 32.61 13.17
N ILE A 251 -7.79 31.87 14.18
CA ILE A 251 -6.70 30.91 14.01
C ILE A 251 -7.11 29.86 12.97
N GLY A 252 -8.30 29.29 13.12
CA GLY A 252 -8.84 28.29 12.20
C GLY A 252 -8.89 28.78 10.76
N GLN A 253 -9.47 29.96 10.52
CA GLN A 253 -9.59 30.53 9.18
C GLN A 253 -8.24 30.93 8.58
N ALA A 254 -7.40 31.65 9.33
CA ALA A 254 -6.11 32.15 8.84
C ALA A 254 -5.17 30.99 8.48
N VAL A 255 -5.04 30.00 9.37
CA VAL A 255 -4.17 28.84 9.13
C VAL A 255 -4.71 27.98 7.99
N LYS A 256 -6.01 27.71 7.95
CA LYS A 256 -6.60 26.90 6.89
C LYS A 256 -6.41 27.55 5.52
N GLU A 257 -6.71 28.85 5.40
CA GLU A 257 -6.54 29.59 4.13
C GLU A 257 -5.08 29.60 3.67
N ALA A 258 -4.14 30.00 4.55
CA ALA A 258 -2.72 30.04 4.20
C ALA A 258 -2.19 28.64 3.83
N THR A 259 -2.63 27.59 4.53
CA THR A 259 -2.24 26.20 4.23
C THR A 259 -2.81 25.75 2.89
N CYS A 260 -4.09 26.03 2.60
CA CYS A 260 -4.70 25.70 1.32
C CYS A 260 -3.93 26.36 0.16
N GLU A 261 -3.64 27.65 0.26
CA GLU A 261 -2.91 28.36 -0.79
C GLU A 261 -1.47 27.86 -0.96
N ALA A 262 -0.79 27.54 0.14
CA ALA A 262 0.59 27.03 0.11
C ALA A 262 0.64 25.65 -0.57
N ILE A 263 -0.28 24.74 -0.23
CA ILE A 263 -0.42 23.43 -0.86
C ILE A 263 -0.78 23.58 -2.34
N LEU A 264 -1.72 24.46 -2.69
CA LEU A 264 -2.08 24.72 -4.09
C LEU A 264 -0.91 25.25 -4.91
N CYS A 265 -0.07 26.11 -4.32
CA CYS A 265 1.17 26.56 -4.95
C CYS A 265 2.12 25.38 -5.20
N ASN A 266 2.34 24.54 -4.19
CA ASN A 266 3.21 23.38 -4.32
C ASN A 266 2.71 22.38 -5.37
N ILE A 267 1.39 22.14 -5.43
CA ILE A 267 0.76 21.31 -6.48
C ILE A 267 1.02 21.87 -7.87
N ARG A 268 0.92 23.19 -8.06
CA ARG A 268 1.19 23.84 -9.35
C ARG A 268 2.66 23.73 -9.74
N GLU A 269 3.58 23.85 -8.79
CA GLU A 269 5.02 23.66 -9.04
C GLU A 269 5.34 22.21 -9.44
N LEU A 270 4.78 21.21 -8.75
CA LEU A 270 5.07 19.80 -8.99
C LEU A 270 4.35 19.22 -10.22
N HIS A 271 3.10 19.62 -10.47
CA HIS A 271 2.24 18.99 -11.47
C HIS A 271 1.72 19.95 -12.56
N GLY A 272 2.06 21.23 -12.48
CA GLY A 272 1.60 22.29 -13.40
C GLY A 272 0.15 22.74 -13.18
N SER A 273 -0.77 21.81 -12.84
CA SER A 273 -2.16 22.15 -12.53
C SER A 273 -2.80 21.20 -11.51
N ILE A 274 -3.83 21.68 -10.82
CA ILE A 274 -4.60 20.87 -9.86
C ILE A 274 -5.32 19.70 -10.55
N TYR A 275 -5.77 19.91 -11.79
CA TYR A 275 -6.40 18.87 -12.59
C TYR A 275 -5.42 17.75 -12.91
N ARG A 276 -4.18 18.08 -13.31
CA ARG A 276 -3.13 17.09 -13.55
C ARG A 276 -2.75 16.33 -12.28
N TYR A 277 -2.70 17.01 -11.14
CA TYR A 277 -2.50 16.36 -9.84
C TYR A 277 -3.60 15.33 -9.54
N HIS A 278 -4.87 15.73 -9.62
CA HIS A 278 -5.98 14.79 -9.38
C HIS A 278 -6.04 13.68 -10.43
N LEU A 279 -5.79 13.97 -11.71
CA LEU A 279 -5.78 12.96 -12.77
C LEU A 279 -4.66 11.94 -12.55
N HIS A 280 -3.43 12.41 -12.29
CA HIS A 280 -2.29 11.53 -11.99
C HIS A 280 -2.57 10.68 -10.74
N ARG A 281 -3.24 11.26 -9.74
CA ARG A 281 -3.72 10.55 -8.55
C ARG A 281 -4.76 9.48 -8.87
N TYR A 282 -5.80 9.80 -9.65
CA TYR A 282 -6.83 8.82 -10.03
C TYR A 282 -6.23 7.70 -10.87
N LEU A 283 -5.36 8.01 -11.83
CA LEU A 283 -4.63 7.01 -12.60
C LEU A 283 -3.74 6.15 -11.71
N ARG A 284 -3.03 6.73 -10.73
CA ARG A 284 -2.22 5.99 -9.76
C ARG A 284 -3.06 5.11 -8.84
N TRP A 285 -4.22 5.58 -8.41
CA TRP A 285 -5.15 4.79 -7.60
C TRP A 285 -5.74 3.62 -8.39
N ILE A 286 -6.18 3.87 -9.63
CA ILE A 286 -6.69 2.82 -10.54
C ILE A 286 -5.58 1.82 -10.87
N THR A 287 -4.38 2.28 -11.20
CA THR A 287 -3.24 1.39 -11.46
C THR A 287 -2.84 0.61 -10.22
N ASN A 288 -2.81 1.21 -9.03
CA ASN A 288 -2.59 0.47 -7.79
C ASN A 288 -3.72 -0.52 -7.50
N LEU A 289 -4.97 -0.20 -7.80
CA LEU A 289 -6.07 -1.14 -7.64
C LEU A 289 -5.93 -2.33 -8.61
N ILE A 290 -5.60 -2.07 -9.87
CA ILE A 290 -5.43 -3.10 -10.91
C ILE A 290 -4.18 -3.95 -10.61
N LEU A 291 -3.08 -3.29 -10.28
CA LEU A 291 -1.79 -3.93 -10.01
C LEU A 291 -1.84 -4.56 -8.63
N CYS A 292 -1.95 -3.77 -7.56
CA CYS A 292 -1.87 -4.20 -6.15
C CYS A 292 -3.14 -4.90 -5.61
N GLY A 293 -4.28 -4.74 -6.27
CA GLY A 293 -5.56 -5.18 -5.75
C GLY A 293 -6.04 -4.28 -4.61
N ALA A 294 -7.28 -4.48 -4.19
CA ALA A 294 -7.93 -3.57 -3.27
C ALA A 294 -7.64 -3.86 -1.78
N ARG A 295 -6.88 -4.91 -1.48
CA ARG A 295 -6.67 -5.42 -0.12
C ARG A 295 -5.19 -5.56 0.22
N PRO A 296 -4.69 -4.84 1.23
CA PRO A 296 -3.78 -5.39 2.21
C PRO A 296 -4.63 -5.94 3.37
N CYS A 297 -5.13 -7.17 3.23
CA CYS A 297 -5.92 -7.80 4.30
C CYS A 297 -5.43 -9.23 4.52
N VAL A 298 -4.22 -9.39 5.06
CA VAL A 298 -3.90 -10.63 5.77
C VAL A 298 -4.16 -10.37 7.25
N PRO A 299 -4.82 -11.29 7.96
CA PRO A 299 -4.93 -11.18 9.40
C PRO A 299 -3.54 -11.07 10.05
N PRO A 300 -3.40 -10.33 11.15
CA PRO A 300 -2.13 -10.21 11.87
C PRO A 300 -1.64 -11.54 12.45
N TYR A 301 -2.52 -12.55 12.54
CA TYR A 301 -2.27 -13.89 13.08
C TYR A 301 -3.05 -14.97 12.31
N PRO A 302 -2.66 -16.26 12.42
CA PRO A 302 -3.42 -17.36 11.84
C PRO A 302 -4.90 -17.33 12.22
N MET A 303 -5.77 -17.39 11.21
CA MET A 303 -7.22 -17.52 11.36
C MET A 303 -7.95 -16.39 12.11
N MET A 304 -7.38 -15.17 12.19
CA MET A 304 -8.21 -14.00 12.52
C MET A 304 -9.10 -13.59 11.32
N PRO A 305 -10.29 -13.04 11.56
CA PRO A 305 -11.15 -12.54 10.50
C PRO A 305 -10.44 -11.42 9.72
N VAL A 306 -10.41 -11.58 8.39
CA VAL A 306 -9.91 -10.58 7.45
C VAL A 306 -10.74 -9.30 7.61
N PRO A 307 -10.14 -8.12 7.86
CA PRO A 307 -10.90 -6.88 7.92
C PRO A 307 -11.66 -6.67 6.61
N SER A 308 -12.92 -6.23 6.71
CA SER A 308 -13.78 -6.00 5.55
C SER A 308 -13.17 -4.93 4.64
N ALA A 309 -13.13 -5.19 3.33
CA ALA A 309 -12.71 -4.20 2.35
C ALA A 309 -13.60 -2.94 2.42
N PRO A 310 -13.07 -1.75 2.08
CA PRO A 310 -13.86 -0.52 1.99
C PRO A 310 -15.08 -0.71 1.07
N MET A 311 -16.19 -0.02 1.35
CA MET A 311 -17.42 -0.15 0.58
C MET A 311 -17.23 0.23 -0.90
N GLU A 312 -16.36 1.19 -1.19
CA GLU A 312 -16.04 1.65 -2.54
C GLU A 312 -15.37 0.56 -3.37
N VAL A 313 -14.50 -0.23 -2.72
CA VAL A 313 -13.81 -1.37 -3.32
C VAL A 313 -14.79 -2.49 -3.65
N LEU A 314 -15.70 -2.79 -2.71
CA LEU A 314 -16.73 -3.82 -2.92
C LEU A 314 -17.66 -3.41 -4.06
N ALA A 315 -18.10 -2.14 -4.08
CA ALA A 315 -18.93 -1.60 -5.15
C ALA A 315 -18.22 -1.68 -6.51
N LEU A 316 -16.93 -1.34 -6.57
CA LEU A 316 -16.16 -1.43 -7.81
C LEU A 316 -15.97 -2.88 -8.27
N GLY A 317 -15.73 -3.81 -7.37
CA GLY A 317 -15.69 -5.25 -7.68
C GLY A 317 -16.99 -5.74 -8.32
N VAL A 318 -18.12 -5.37 -7.74
CA VAL A 318 -19.45 -5.70 -8.28
C VAL A 318 -19.65 -5.06 -9.67
N ILE A 319 -19.25 -3.80 -9.86
CA ILE A 319 -19.31 -3.13 -11.17
C ILE A 319 -18.43 -3.87 -12.19
N LEU A 320 -17.21 -4.27 -11.83
CA LEU A 320 -16.30 -5.00 -12.73
C LEU A 320 -16.86 -6.38 -13.12
N ILE A 321 -17.49 -7.09 -12.18
CA ILE A 321 -18.16 -8.36 -12.44
C ILE A 321 -19.36 -8.16 -13.38
N ILE A 322 -20.24 -7.20 -13.10
CA ILE A 322 -21.41 -6.93 -13.95
C ILE A 322 -20.97 -6.47 -15.35
N THR A 323 -19.99 -5.57 -15.43
CA THR A 323 -19.47 -5.09 -16.73
C THR A 323 -18.78 -6.21 -17.51
N SER A 324 -18.13 -7.16 -16.84
CA SER A 324 -17.63 -8.38 -17.47
C SER A 324 -18.76 -9.18 -18.12
N TYR A 325 -19.86 -9.43 -17.41
CA TYR A 325 -21.03 -10.10 -18.00
C TYR A 325 -21.60 -9.31 -19.19
N LEU A 326 -21.79 -8.00 -19.04
CA LEU A 326 -22.32 -7.14 -20.10
C LEU A 326 -21.39 -7.09 -21.33
N SER A 327 -20.07 -7.22 -21.17
CA SER A 327 -19.14 -7.29 -22.30
C SER A 327 -19.37 -8.52 -23.19
N GLY A 328 -19.95 -9.59 -22.63
CA GLY A 328 -20.35 -10.78 -23.37
C GLY A 328 -21.57 -10.59 -24.26
N LEU A 329 -22.36 -9.55 -24.00
CA LEU A 329 -23.51 -9.19 -24.83
C LEU A 329 -23.10 -8.40 -26.07
N ILE A 330 -21.83 -7.96 -26.17
CA ILE A 330 -21.36 -7.02 -27.19
C ILE A 330 -20.10 -7.52 -27.92
N LEU A 331 -19.08 -8.03 -27.21
CA LEU A 331 -17.73 -8.16 -27.76
C LEU A 331 -16.98 -9.46 -27.42
N LEU A 332 -17.18 -10.04 -26.22
CA LEU A 332 -16.33 -11.12 -25.71
C LEU A 332 -17.06 -12.47 -25.61
N PRO A 333 -16.38 -13.60 -25.86
CA PRO A 333 -16.97 -14.92 -25.65
C PRO A 333 -17.22 -15.19 -24.15
N ARG A 334 -18.21 -16.03 -23.83
CA ARG A 334 -18.60 -16.36 -22.44
C ARG A 334 -17.43 -16.81 -21.57
N LYS A 335 -16.51 -17.64 -22.10
CA LYS A 335 -15.31 -18.07 -21.35
C LYS A 335 -14.44 -16.87 -20.94
N ALA A 336 -14.29 -15.87 -21.81
CA ALA A 336 -13.50 -14.69 -21.49
C ALA A 336 -14.16 -13.83 -20.42
N THR A 337 -15.48 -13.68 -20.46
CA THR A 337 -16.22 -12.91 -19.44
C THR A 337 -16.21 -13.61 -18.09
N VAL A 338 -16.32 -14.94 -18.04
CA VAL A 338 -16.19 -15.71 -16.80
C VAL A 338 -14.80 -15.52 -16.18
N LEU A 339 -13.73 -15.63 -16.96
CA LEU A 339 -12.36 -15.44 -16.46
C LEU A 339 -12.14 -14.01 -15.94
N LEU A 340 -12.63 -13.00 -16.67
CA LEU A 340 -12.61 -11.60 -16.24
C LEU A 340 -13.40 -11.37 -14.95
N GLY A 341 -14.58 -11.99 -14.83
CA GLY A 341 -15.41 -11.93 -13.64
C GLY A 341 -14.73 -12.57 -12.43
N ALA A 342 -14.09 -13.73 -12.62
CA ALA A 342 -13.35 -14.44 -11.58
C ALA A 342 -12.12 -13.63 -11.14
N ALA A 343 -11.37 -13.02 -12.07
CA ALA A 343 -10.25 -12.16 -11.74
C ALA A 343 -10.70 -10.89 -10.98
N ALA A 344 -11.82 -10.28 -11.37
CA ALA A 344 -12.41 -9.16 -10.65
C ALA A 344 -12.86 -9.56 -9.24
N TRP A 345 -13.42 -10.78 -9.08
CA TRP A 345 -13.77 -11.35 -7.78
C TRP A 345 -12.55 -11.49 -6.88
N ASP A 346 -11.47 -12.16 -7.32
CA ASP A 346 -10.22 -12.35 -6.54
C ASP A 346 -9.64 -11.01 -6.07
N ARG A 347 -9.73 -9.95 -6.88
CA ARG A 347 -9.18 -8.63 -6.54
C ARG A 347 -10.01 -7.81 -5.55
N CYS A 348 -11.32 -7.98 -5.54
CA CYS A 348 -12.23 -7.06 -4.84
C CYS A 348 -13.09 -7.74 -3.76
N LEU A 349 -13.52 -8.98 -3.99
CA LEU A 349 -14.46 -9.70 -3.14
C LEU A 349 -13.76 -10.74 -2.24
N PRO A 350 -14.38 -11.16 -1.13
CA PRO A 350 -13.84 -12.26 -0.32
C PRO A 350 -13.89 -13.57 -1.11
N SER A 351 -12.87 -14.40 -0.94
CA SER A 351 -12.86 -15.75 -1.49
C SER A 351 -14.00 -16.60 -0.93
N VAL A 352 -14.38 -17.65 -1.66
CA VAL A 352 -15.38 -18.61 -1.21
C VAL A 352 -14.98 -19.22 0.16
N PRO A 353 -15.90 -19.37 1.13
CA PRO A 353 -15.59 -19.93 2.44
C PRO A 353 -14.92 -21.31 2.37
N LEU A 354 -13.86 -21.52 3.17
CA LEU A 354 -13.07 -22.76 3.19
C LEU A 354 -13.89 -24.04 3.44
N ALA A 355 -15.05 -23.92 4.09
CA ALA A 355 -15.94 -25.04 4.36
C ALA A 355 -16.54 -25.67 3.09
N ILE A 356 -16.76 -24.86 2.05
CA ILE A 356 -17.37 -25.26 0.78
C ILE A 356 -16.40 -25.15 -0.41
N HIS A 357 -15.12 -24.83 -0.15
CA HIS A 357 -14.13 -24.64 -1.20
C HIS A 357 -13.74 -25.99 -1.86
N PRO A 358 -13.94 -26.17 -3.18
CA PRO A 358 -13.76 -27.46 -3.87
C PRO A 358 -12.37 -28.07 -3.67
N VAL A 359 -11.31 -27.26 -3.80
CA VAL A 359 -9.91 -27.71 -3.63
C VAL A 359 -9.61 -28.16 -2.19
N VAL A 360 -10.17 -27.47 -1.18
CA VAL A 360 -9.98 -27.85 0.23
C VAL A 360 -10.69 -29.16 0.54
N LEU A 361 -11.90 -29.33 0.00
CA LEU A 361 -12.65 -30.58 0.09
C LEU A 361 -11.88 -31.73 -0.59
N ALA A 362 -11.29 -31.48 -1.76
CA ALA A 362 -10.43 -32.44 -2.44
C ALA A 362 -9.23 -32.85 -1.58
N GLY A 363 -8.51 -31.88 -1.00
CA GLY A 363 -7.39 -32.17 -0.10
C GLY A 363 -7.80 -33.00 1.13
N LYS A 364 -8.96 -32.71 1.73
CA LYS A 364 -9.52 -33.50 2.85
C LYS A 364 -9.87 -34.91 2.43
N LEU A 365 -10.52 -35.07 1.28
CA LEU A 365 -10.90 -36.38 0.72
C LEU A 365 -9.66 -37.21 0.41
N ILE A 366 -8.66 -36.63 -0.27
CA ILE A 366 -7.38 -37.28 -0.57
C ILE A 366 -6.74 -37.77 0.73
N SER A 367 -6.62 -36.90 1.74
CA SER A 367 -6.03 -37.29 3.03
C SER A 367 -6.82 -38.37 3.75
N LEU A 368 -8.14 -38.42 3.61
CA LEU A 368 -8.98 -39.45 4.22
C LEU A 368 -8.72 -40.80 3.54
N VAL A 369 -8.77 -40.83 2.20
CA VAL A 369 -8.57 -42.06 1.43
C VAL A 369 -7.18 -42.63 1.66
N THR A 370 -6.14 -41.80 1.61
CA THR A 370 -4.76 -42.27 1.81
C THR A 370 -4.52 -42.80 3.23
N LYS A 371 -5.17 -42.24 4.25
CA LYS A 371 -4.97 -42.68 5.64
C LYS A 371 -5.84 -43.87 6.04
N GLN A 372 -7.06 -43.99 5.51
CA GLN A 372 -8.06 -44.94 6.01
C GLN A 372 -8.37 -46.09 5.05
N VAL A 373 -8.23 -45.89 3.75
CA VAL A 373 -8.67 -46.87 2.74
C VAL A 373 -7.50 -47.68 2.19
N ILE A 374 -6.37 -47.04 1.93
CA ILE A 374 -5.24 -47.67 1.25
C ILE A 374 -4.39 -48.47 2.25
N PRO A 375 -4.19 -49.79 2.03
CA PRO A 375 -3.39 -50.61 2.93
C PRO A 375 -1.90 -50.22 2.93
N ASN A 376 -1.25 -50.23 4.09
CA ASN A 376 0.17 -49.88 4.23
C ASN A 376 1.13 -50.70 3.34
N LYS A 377 0.74 -51.93 2.96
CA LYS A 377 1.53 -52.77 2.03
C LYS A 377 1.71 -52.12 0.64
N VAL A 378 0.75 -51.29 0.22
CA VAL A 378 0.82 -50.54 -1.05
C VAL A 378 1.95 -49.53 -1.04
N TYR A 379 2.16 -48.85 0.10
CA TYR A 379 3.19 -47.83 0.25
C TYR A 379 4.62 -48.39 0.28
N GLN A 380 4.78 -49.63 0.74
CA GLN A 380 6.09 -50.28 0.88
C GLN A 380 6.56 -50.98 -0.41
N SER A 381 5.63 -51.32 -1.31
CA SER A 381 5.94 -52.06 -2.54
C SER A 381 6.04 -51.11 -3.74
N PRO A 382 7.16 -51.10 -4.48
CA PRO A 382 7.31 -50.22 -5.64
C PRO A 382 6.24 -50.44 -6.72
N MET A 383 5.95 -51.71 -7.05
CA MET A 383 5.00 -52.06 -8.11
C MET A 383 3.55 -51.78 -7.69
N LEU A 384 3.14 -52.23 -6.50
CA LEU A 384 1.78 -51.97 -6.00
C LEU A 384 1.55 -50.48 -5.75
N GLY A 385 2.56 -49.78 -5.21
CA GLY A 385 2.53 -48.33 -5.01
C GLY A 385 2.30 -47.59 -6.32
N LEU A 386 3.09 -47.89 -7.37
CA LEU A 386 2.92 -47.27 -8.68
C LEU A 386 1.56 -47.57 -9.32
N MET A 387 1.11 -48.83 -9.32
CA MET A 387 -0.18 -49.19 -9.92
C MET A 387 -1.36 -48.53 -9.19
N ALA A 388 -1.39 -48.63 -7.86
CA ALA A 388 -2.44 -48.03 -7.05
C ALA A 388 -2.39 -46.49 -7.12
N GLY A 389 -1.20 -45.90 -7.12
CA GLY A 389 -0.99 -44.46 -7.29
C GLY A 389 -1.50 -43.95 -8.63
N THR A 390 -1.27 -44.70 -9.71
CA THR A 390 -1.75 -44.35 -11.05
C THR A 390 -3.28 -44.45 -11.14
N ALA A 391 -3.85 -45.52 -10.58
CA ALA A 391 -5.31 -45.68 -10.51
C ALA A 391 -5.96 -44.59 -9.64
N PHE A 392 -5.31 -44.21 -8.52
CA PHE A 392 -5.77 -43.15 -7.63
C PHE A 392 -5.71 -41.78 -8.31
N LEU A 393 -4.63 -41.46 -9.02
CA LEU A 393 -4.50 -40.24 -9.82
C LEU A 393 -5.63 -40.15 -10.86
N LEU A 394 -5.77 -41.16 -11.71
CA LEU A 394 -6.78 -41.17 -12.78
C LEU A 394 -8.20 -41.14 -12.22
N GLY A 395 -8.47 -41.91 -11.17
CA GLY A 395 -9.77 -41.93 -10.50
C GLY A 395 -10.12 -40.60 -9.85
N THR A 396 -9.16 -39.92 -9.23
CA THR A 396 -9.36 -38.61 -8.62
C THR A 396 -9.63 -37.55 -9.69
N LEU A 397 -8.81 -37.49 -10.76
CA LEU A 397 -9.02 -36.57 -11.87
C LEU A 397 -10.39 -36.79 -12.53
N LEU A 398 -10.77 -38.04 -12.77
CA LEU A 398 -12.06 -38.38 -13.35
C LEU A 398 -13.22 -37.99 -12.43
N LEU A 399 -13.13 -38.29 -11.12
CA LEU A 399 -14.16 -37.98 -10.14
C LEU A 399 -14.45 -36.48 -10.09
N PHE A 400 -13.42 -35.66 -10.03
CA PHE A 400 -13.61 -34.22 -9.94
C PHE A 400 -13.93 -33.56 -11.28
N TRP A 401 -13.43 -34.10 -12.39
CA TRP A 401 -13.86 -33.66 -13.70
C TRP A 401 -15.35 -33.93 -13.89
N LEU A 402 -15.81 -35.17 -13.70
CA LEU A 402 -17.23 -35.53 -13.73
C LEU A 402 -18.02 -34.73 -12.70
N GLY A 403 -17.49 -34.56 -11.49
CA GLY A 403 -18.12 -33.77 -10.43
C GLY A 403 -18.33 -32.31 -10.83
N GLY A 404 -17.37 -31.71 -11.52
CA GLY A 404 -17.48 -30.35 -12.08
C GLY A 404 -18.55 -30.26 -13.16
N GLU A 405 -18.56 -31.19 -14.12
CA GLU A 405 -19.59 -31.24 -15.18
C GLU A 405 -21.00 -31.49 -14.62
N ILE A 406 -21.12 -32.41 -13.66
CA ILE A 406 -22.38 -32.69 -12.96
C ILE A 406 -22.82 -31.47 -12.17
N PHE A 407 -21.90 -30.78 -11.48
CA PHE A 407 -22.22 -29.58 -10.72
C PHE A 407 -22.75 -28.47 -11.63
N LEU A 408 -22.07 -28.19 -12.75
CA LEU A 408 -22.52 -27.21 -13.73
C LEU A 408 -23.86 -27.61 -14.36
N GLY A 409 -24.07 -28.88 -14.70
CA GLY A 409 -25.34 -29.39 -15.24
C GLY A 409 -26.49 -29.37 -14.23
N CYS A 410 -26.22 -29.61 -12.95
CA CYS A 410 -27.19 -29.45 -11.87
C CYS A 410 -27.53 -27.98 -11.64
N ALA A 411 -26.53 -27.09 -11.67
CA ALA A 411 -26.74 -25.65 -11.59
C ALA A 411 -27.62 -25.17 -12.75
N ASP A 412 -27.36 -25.63 -13.98
CA ASP A 412 -28.20 -25.36 -15.16
C ASP A 412 -29.65 -25.80 -14.96
N LYS A 413 -29.87 -27.03 -14.48
CA LYS A 413 -31.22 -27.54 -14.17
C LYS A 413 -31.92 -26.77 -13.04
N ILE A 414 -31.21 -26.42 -11.97
CA ILE A 414 -31.78 -25.69 -10.83
C ILE A 414 -32.14 -24.27 -11.26
N VAL A 415 -31.23 -23.59 -11.97
CA VAL A 415 -31.45 -22.22 -12.44
C VAL A 415 -32.60 -22.18 -13.46
N SER A 416 -32.64 -23.10 -14.43
CA SER A 416 -33.73 -23.20 -15.40
C SER A 416 -35.08 -23.55 -14.76
N LEU A 417 -35.10 -24.40 -13.72
CA LEU A 417 -36.32 -24.67 -12.95
C LEU A 417 -36.78 -23.43 -12.19
N SER A 418 -35.85 -22.70 -11.56
CA SER A 418 -36.14 -21.48 -10.80
C SER A 418 -36.64 -20.34 -11.70
N SER A 419 -36.10 -20.20 -12.91
CA SER A 419 -36.58 -19.22 -13.86
C SER A 419 -37.93 -19.54 -14.45
N ASN A 420 -38.26 -20.82 -14.64
CA ASN A 420 -39.62 -21.20 -15.04
C ASN A 420 -40.63 -20.76 -13.95
N VAL A 421 -40.26 -20.82 -12.67
CA VAL A 421 -41.09 -20.32 -11.56
C VAL A 421 -41.14 -18.79 -11.51
N ILE A 422 -40.01 -18.10 -11.73
CA ILE A 422 -39.91 -16.63 -11.70
C ILE A 422 -40.58 -16.00 -12.93
N CYS A 423 -40.40 -16.55 -14.13
CA CYS A 423 -41.02 -16.08 -15.37
C CYS A 423 -42.54 -16.27 -15.35
N ASN A 424 -43.03 -17.42 -14.85
CA ASN A 424 -44.48 -17.64 -14.66
C ASN A 424 -45.09 -16.66 -13.64
N SER A 425 -44.29 -16.09 -12.74
CA SER A 425 -44.74 -15.07 -11.78
C SER A 425 -44.60 -13.64 -12.34
N ALA A 426 -43.70 -13.41 -13.29
CA ALA A 426 -43.33 -12.10 -13.83
C ALA A 426 -44.03 -11.74 -15.16
N GLU A 427 -44.74 -12.68 -15.81
CA GLU A 427 -45.54 -12.42 -17.02
C GLU A 427 -46.63 -11.34 -16.83
N ASN A 428 -46.96 -10.98 -15.58
CA ASN A 428 -47.92 -9.92 -15.30
C ASN A 428 -47.34 -8.48 -15.23
N ILE A 429 -46.01 -8.26 -15.36
CA ILE A 429 -45.43 -6.93 -15.01
C ILE A 429 -44.58 -6.23 -16.10
N CYS A 430 -43.99 -6.91 -17.10
CA CYS A 430 -43.02 -6.22 -17.99
C CYS A 430 -43.27 -6.39 -19.50
N SER A 431 -44.14 -5.55 -20.04
CA SER A 431 -44.31 -5.28 -21.49
C SER A 431 -43.58 -3.99 -21.90
N SER A 432 -42.25 -3.96 -21.84
CA SER A 432 -41.47 -2.98 -22.62
C SER A 432 -40.08 -3.53 -22.99
N ASN A 433 -39.76 -3.48 -24.28
CA ASN A 433 -38.43 -3.78 -24.84
C ASN A 433 -37.48 -2.64 -24.49
N SER A 434 -36.23 -2.88 -24.08
CA SER A 434 -35.09 -2.88 -25.03
C SER A 434 -33.80 -3.56 -24.50
N PHE A 435 -33.80 -4.19 -23.32
CA PHE A 435 -32.61 -4.92 -22.84
C PHE A 435 -33.04 -5.97 -21.79
N LYS A 436 -33.52 -7.13 -22.24
CA LYS A 436 -33.81 -8.24 -21.32
C LYS A 436 -32.50 -8.95 -21.01
N VAL A 437 -31.89 -8.62 -19.87
CA VAL A 437 -30.88 -9.48 -19.26
C VAL A 437 -31.59 -10.77 -18.87
N ASP A 438 -31.21 -11.88 -19.50
CA ASP A 438 -31.69 -13.18 -19.09
C ASP A 438 -31.14 -13.50 -17.70
N ALA A 439 -32.01 -13.45 -16.69
CA ALA A 439 -31.65 -13.71 -15.31
C ALA A 439 -31.07 -15.13 -15.14
N THR A 440 -31.46 -16.09 -15.99
CA THR A 440 -30.88 -17.45 -15.95
C THR A 440 -29.44 -17.46 -16.40
N ALA A 441 -29.16 -16.87 -17.56
CA ALA A 441 -27.83 -16.78 -18.12
C ALA A 441 -26.87 -16.05 -17.17
N PHE A 442 -27.36 -15.01 -16.49
CA PHE A 442 -26.58 -14.29 -15.49
C PHE A 442 -26.28 -15.13 -14.25
N LEU A 443 -27.27 -15.85 -13.70
CA LEU A 443 -27.07 -16.72 -12.54
C LEU A 443 -26.10 -17.86 -12.85
N LEU A 444 -26.21 -18.49 -14.02
CA LEU A 444 -25.28 -19.53 -14.45
C LEU A 444 -23.87 -19.00 -14.65
N TRP A 445 -23.74 -17.82 -15.24
CA TRP A 445 -22.46 -17.13 -15.37
C TRP A 445 -21.82 -16.85 -14.00
N ILE A 446 -22.60 -16.42 -13.00
CA ILE A 446 -22.10 -16.24 -11.62
C ILE A 446 -21.58 -17.55 -11.03
N VAL A 447 -22.30 -18.67 -11.24
CA VAL A 447 -21.86 -19.99 -10.74
C VAL A 447 -20.54 -20.40 -11.38
N GLU A 448 -20.37 -20.17 -12.69
CA GLU A 448 -19.10 -20.41 -13.39
C GLU A 448 -17.97 -19.51 -12.86
N VAL A 449 -18.25 -18.22 -12.65
CA VAL A 449 -17.29 -17.27 -12.06
C VAL A 449 -16.83 -17.74 -10.68
N ALA A 450 -17.76 -18.14 -9.82
CA ALA A 450 -17.45 -18.64 -8.48
C ALA A 450 -16.64 -19.94 -8.53
N LEU A 451 -16.95 -20.86 -9.45
CA LEU A 451 -16.19 -22.09 -9.61
C LEU A 451 -14.74 -21.79 -10.08
N VAL A 452 -14.57 -20.92 -11.06
CA VAL A 452 -13.24 -20.57 -11.61
C VAL A 452 -12.41 -19.81 -10.58
N GLU A 453 -13.01 -18.92 -9.79
CA GLU A 453 -12.32 -18.21 -8.70
C GLU A 453 -11.68 -19.18 -7.70
N THR A 454 -12.32 -20.30 -7.38
CA THR A 454 -11.74 -21.30 -6.45
C THR A 454 -10.50 -22.02 -6.99
N THR A 455 -10.12 -21.81 -8.25
CA THR A 455 -8.98 -22.51 -8.88
C THR A 455 -7.67 -21.73 -8.80
N PHE A 456 -7.71 -20.44 -8.47
CA PHE A 456 -6.53 -19.59 -8.37
C PHE A 456 -6.65 -18.59 -7.21
N SER A 457 -5.54 -18.02 -6.75
CA SER A 457 -5.60 -16.83 -5.89
C SER A 457 -4.34 -16.00 -5.99
N LEU A 458 -4.40 -14.95 -6.82
CA LEU A 458 -3.28 -14.03 -7.02
C LEU A 458 -3.25 -12.98 -5.91
N GLN A 459 -4.42 -12.50 -5.50
CA GLN A 459 -4.53 -11.49 -4.45
C GLN A 459 -3.95 -12.01 -3.13
N LEU A 460 -4.35 -13.21 -2.68
CA LEU A 460 -3.87 -13.78 -1.43
C LEU A 460 -2.34 -13.94 -1.44
N LEU A 461 -1.80 -14.49 -2.53
CA LEU A 461 -0.36 -14.71 -2.70
C LEU A 461 0.43 -13.39 -2.57
N CYS A 462 0.00 -12.35 -3.28
CA CYS A 462 0.65 -11.04 -3.23
C CYS A 462 0.52 -10.38 -1.86
N THR A 463 -0.62 -10.57 -1.19
CA THR A 463 -0.87 -9.97 0.12
C THR A 463 0.03 -10.58 1.20
N ILE A 464 0.22 -11.91 1.16
CA ILE A 464 1.14 -12.60 2.08
C ILE A 464 2.59 -12.16 1.83
N ALA A 465 3.01 -12.02 0.58
CA ALA A 465 4.35 -11.51 0.24
C ALA A 465 4.58 -10.09 0.79
N LEU A 466 3.61 -9.18 0.64
CA LEU A 466 3.70 -7.84 1.21
C LEU A 466 3.73 -7.84 2.74
N GLN A 467 3.02 -8.76 3.40
CA GLN A 467 3.08 -8.90 4.85
C GLN A 467 4.46 -9.39 5.31
N MET A 468 5.06 -10.34 4.59
CA MET A 468 6.46 -10.75 4.82
C MET A 468 7.41 -9.57 4.73
N ALA A 469 7.28 -8.74 3.68
CA ALA A 469 8.08 -7.51 3.55
C ALA A 469 7.95 -6.62 4.80
N LYS A 470 6.73 -6.41 5.30
CA LYS A 470 6.48 -5.60 6.50
C LYS A 470 7.12 -6.17 7.76
N PHE A 471 7.01 -7.48 7.99
CA PHE A 471 7.64 -8.11 9.16
C PHE A 471 9.16 -7.96 9.09
N LEU A 472 9.76 -8.19 7.93
CA LEU A 472 11.21 -8.09 7.75
C LEU A 472 11.73 -6.64 7.81
N GLU A 473 10.96 -5.66 7.30
CA GLU A 473 11.23 -4.23 7.47
C GLU A 473 11.24 -3.82 8.94
N ARG A 474 10.35 -4.40 9.75
CA ARG A 474 10.22 -4.12 11.18
C ARG A 474 11.13 -4.96 12.08
N TYR A 475 12.04 -5.76 11.49
CA TYR A 475 12.88 -6.72 12.23
C TYR A 475 12.09 -7.73 13.09
N GLN A 476 10.84 -8.03 12.70
CA GLN A 476 9.94 -9.00 13.34
C GLN A 476 10.19 -10.40 12.75
N ILE A 477 11.37 -10.96 13.06
CA ILE A 477 11.87 -12.19 12.42
C ILE A 477 11.04 -13.42 12.82
N ASP A 478 10.61 -13.53 14.07
CA ASP A 478 9.86 -14.70 14.52
C ASP A 478 8.45 -14.75 13.89
N GLU A 479 7.81 -13.58 13.73
CA GLU A 479 6.57 -13.44 12.99
C GLU A 479 6.76 -13.79 11.51
N ALA A 480 7.86 -13.33 10.89
CA ALA A 480 8.20 -13.66 9.51
C ALA A 480 8.43 -15.18 9.32
N ARG A 481 9.11 -15.85 10.27
CA ARG A 481 9.30 -17.30 10.25
C ARG A 481 7.98 -18.05 10.35
N CYS A 482 7.11 -17.64 11.26
CA CYS A 482 5.77 -18.21 11.39
C CYS A 482 4.97 -18.06 10.09
N GLN A 483 5.02 -16.88 9.48
CA GLN A 483 4.28 -16.58 8.25
C GLN A 483 4.83 -17.30 7.01
N LEU A 484 6.15 -17.52 6.90
CA LEU A 484 6.75 -18.22 5.76
C LEU A 484 6.16 -19.64 5.57
N SER A 485 5.78 -20.31 6.66
CA SER A 485 5.15 -21.64 6.62
C SER A 485 3.82 -21.68 5.83
N TRP A 486 3.25 -20.52 5.51
CA TRP A 486 2.04 -20.41 4.69
C TRP A 486 2.35 -20.36 3.18
N LEU A 487 3.59 -20.02 2.83
CA LEU A 487 4.05 -19.91 1.45
C LEU A 487 4.77 -21.17 0.98
N CYS A 488 5.57 -21.79 1.86
CA CYS A 488 6.32 -22.99 1.53
C CYS A 488 6.47 -23.95 2.71
N SER A 489 6.85 -25.19 2.40
CA SER A 489 7.04 -26.28 3.36
C SER A 489 8.46 -26.34 3.95
N ARG A 490 9.34 -25.41 3.60
CA ARG A 490 10.72 -25.30 4.14
C ARG A 490 10.64 -24.91 5.61
N ASP A 491 11.49 -25.51 6.45
CA ASP A 491 11.62 -25.10 7.86
C ASP A 491 12.21 -23.68 7.94
N PRO A 492 11.48 -22.70 8.49
CA PRO A 492 11.94 -21.32 8.60
C PRO A 492 12.79 -21.06 9.85
N SER A 493 12.90 -22.01 10.78
CA SER A 493 13.44 -21.80 12.13
C SER A 493 14.85 -21.19 12.17
N GLU A 494 15.72 -21.61 11.24
CA GLU A 494 17.11 -21.17 11.16
C GLU A 494 17.38 -20.10 10.08
N LEU A 495 16.33 -19.60 9.40
CA LEU A 495 16.49 -18.62 8.34
C LEU A 495 16.74 -17.22 8.92
N ASN A 496 17.71 -16.52 8.35
CA ASN A 496 17.96 -15.11 8.63
C ASN A 496 17.03 -14.20 7.77
N ARG A 497 17.15 -12.88 7.94
CA ARG A 497 16.27 -11.89 7.29
C ARG A 497 16.34 -11.95 5.76
N GLU A 498 17.54 -12.08 5.22
CA GLU A 498 17.81 -12.18 3.78
C GLU A 498 17.27 -13.51 3.24
N GLU A 499 17.53 -14.62 3.91
CA GLU A 499 17.02 -15.94 3.51
C GLU A 499 15.48 -16.00 3.58
N LEU A 500 14.85 -15.33 4.54
CA LEU A 500 13.40 -15.18 4.60
C LEU A 500 12.86 -14.35 3.42
N ALA A 501 13.56 -13.29 3.03
CA ALA A 501 13.21 -12.51 1.85
C ALA A 501 13.36 -13.33 0.55
N GLY A 502 14.47 -14.06 0.42
CA GLY A 502 14.72 -14.98 -0.69
C GLY A 502 13.65 -16.07 -0.80
N ALA A 503 13.37 -16.77 0.29
CA ALA A 503 12.34 -17.81 0.33
C ALA A 503 10.94 -17.27 0.02
N THR A 504 10.66 -16.01 0.40
CA THR A 504 9.40 -15.34 0.02
C THR A 504 9.33 -15.10 -1.49
N LEU A 505 10.41 -14.62 -2.11
CA LEU A 505 10.48 -14.39 -3.56
C LEU A 505 10.43 -15.69 -4.38
N GLU A 506 11.13 -16.73 -3.92
CA GLU A 506 11.05 -18.09 -4.47
C GLU A 506 9.59 -18.55 -4.50
N SER A 507 8.95 -18.56 -3.32
CA SER A 507 7.57 -19.01 -3.16
C SER A 507 6.58 -18.15 -3.92
N LEU A 508 6.79 -16.83 -4.00
CA LEU A 508 5.95 -15.91 -4.78
C LEU A 508 5.98 -16.25 -6.28
N SER A 509 7.17 -16.49 -6.83
CA SER A 509 7.34 -16.76 -8.26
C SER A 509 6.89 -18.17 -8.65
N GLU A 510 7.17 -19.18 -7.82
CA GLU A 510 6.71 -20.56 -8.02
C GLU A 510 5.19 -20.66 -7.90
N ASN A 511 4.60 -20.13 -6.83
CA ASN A 511 3.14 -20.15 -6.64
C ASN A 511 2.38 -19.27 -7.65
N LEU A 512 3.04 -18.27 -8.27
CA LEU A 512 2.43 -17.55 -9.39
C LEU A 512 2.22 -18.46 -10.61
N SER A 513 3.20 -19.33 -10.91
CA SER A 513 3.10 -20.33 -11.97
C SER A 513 1.95 -21.28 -11.67
N ASP A 514 2.03 -21.99 -10.55
CA ASP A 514 1.19 -23.15 -10.31
C ASP A 514 -0.15 -22.78 -9.64
N GLY A 515 -0.21 -21.63 -9.00
CA GLY A 515 -1.40 -21.12 -8.33
C GLY A 515 -2.24 -20.15 -9.16
N THR A 516 -1.75 -19.63 -10.28
CA THR A 516 -2.48 -18.64 -11.10
C THR A 516 -2.35 -18.87 -12.61
N ILE A 517 -1.12 -18.89 -13.14
CA ILE A 517 -0.90 -18.93 -14.59
C ILE A 517 -1.29 -20.29 -15.18
N ALA A 518 -0.96 -21.39 -14.51
CA ALA A 518 -1.32 -22.72 -14.95
C ALA A 518 -2.83 -23.01 -14.90
N PRO A 519 -3.58 -22.66 -13.83
CA PRO A 519 -5.04 -22.70 -13.85
C PRO A 519 -5.65 -21.95 -15.03
N TRP A 520 -5.18 -20.73 -15.31
CA TRP A 520 -5.69 -19.92 -16.44
C TRP A 520 -5.30 -20.49 -17.79
N PHE A 521 -4.10 -21.05 -17.92
CA PHE A 521 -3.66 -21.76 -19.12
C PHE A 521 -4.61 -22.92 -19.44
N TRP A 522 -4.87 -23.80 -18.48
CA TRP A 522 -5.79 -24.93 -18.67
C TRP A 522 -7.24 -24.50 -18.82
N TYR A 523 -7.65 -23.37 -18.22
CA TYR A 523 -8.95 -22.75 -18.44
C TYR A 523 -9.19 -22.36 -19.90
N VAL A 524 -8.19 -21.76 -20.56
CA VAL A 524 -8.30 -21.31 -21.97
C VAL A 524 -8.69 -22.49 -22.87
N PHE A 525 -8.07 -23.65 -22.68
CA PHE A 525 -8.31 -24.83 -23.52
C PHE A 525 -9.51 -25.66 -23.08
N LEU A 526 -9.65 -25.92 -21.79
CA LEU A 526 -10.59 -26.92 -21.24
C LEU A 526 -11.71 -26.30 -20.38
N GLY A 527 -11.80 -24.97 -20.28
CA GLY A 527 -12.83 -24.26 -19.51
C GLY A 527 -12.71 -24.46 -18.00
N PRO A 528 -13.80 -24.25 -17.23
CA PRO A 528 -13.81 -24.39 -15.78
C PRO A 528 -13.28 -25.75 -15.28
N SER A 529 -13.68 -26.84 -15.95
CA SER A 529 -13.25 -28.21 -15.65
C SER A 529 -11.74 -28.40 -15.81
N GLY A 530 -11.13 -27.73 -16.80
CA GLY A 530 -9.69 -27.72 -17.01
C GLY A 530 -8.92 -27.09 -15.86
N ALA A 531 -9.34 -25.90 -15.44
CA ALA A 531 -8.73 -25.18 -14.33
C ALA A 531 -8.85 -25.97 -13.02
N LEU A 532 -10.02 -26.55 -12.76
CA LEU A 532 -10.26 -27.39 -11.60
C LEU A 532 -9.41 -28.67 -11.63
N GLY A 533 -9.38 -29.38 -12.76
CA GLY A 533 -8.59 -30.60 -12.94
C GLY A 533 -7.10 -30.38 -12.73
N TYR A 534 -6.57 -29.28 -13.28
CA TYR A 534 -5.19 -28.86 -13.01
C TYR A 534 -4.96 -28.61 -11.51
N ARG A 535 -5.84 -27.85 -10.86
CA ARG A 535 -5.67 -27.52 -9.43
C ARG A 535 -5.70 -28.75 -8.54
N ILE A 536 -6.45 -29.79 -8.93
CA ILE A 536 -6.48 -31.07 -8.23
C ILE A 536 -5.21 -31.88 -8.48
N ALA A 537 -4.66 -31.90 -9.69
CA ALA A 537 -3.37 -32.51 -9.96
C ALA A 537 -2.27 -31.89 -9.07
N ASN A 538 -2.23 -30.57 -8.99
CA ASN A 538 -1.32 -29.83 -8.12
C ASN A 538 -1.57 -30.10 -6.62
N THR A 539 -2.83 -30.27 -6.23
CA THR A 539 -3.18 -30.67 -4.86
C THR A 539 -2.74 -32.10 -4.54
N LEU A 540 -2.77 -33.02 -5.52
CA LEU A 540 -2.27 -34.38 -5.35
C LEU A 540 -0.76 -34.37 -5.15
N ASP A 541 0.00 -33.63 -5.95
CA ASP A 541 1.45 -33.53 -5.80
C ASP A 541 1.84 -32.96 -4.42
N SER A 542 1.28 -31.82 -4.03
CA SER A 542 1.56 -31.19 -2.72
C SER A 542 1.14 -32.01 -1.49
N ARG A 543 0.31 -33.06 -1.65
CA ARG A 543 -0.15 -33.93 -0.55
C ARG A 543 0.57 -35.28 -0.48
N ILE A 544 0.85 -35.90 -1.62
CA ILE A 544 1.41 -37.26 -1.69
C ILE A 544 2.69 -37.38 -2.54
N GLY A 545 3.09 -36.35 -3.28
CA GLY A 545 4.22 -36.36 -4.22
C GLY A 545 5.61 -36.17 -3.61
N TYR A 546 5.73 -35.98 -2.30
CA TYR A 546 7.02 -35.76 -1.64
C TYR A 546 7.99 -36.94 -1.80
N ARG A 547 9.24 -36.62 -2.12
CA ARG A 547 10.34 -37.60 -2.17
C ARG A 547 10.79 -38.05 -0.78
N GLY A 548 11.21 -39.30 -0.65
CA GLY A 548 11.81 -39.85 0.57
C GLY A 548 10.83 -40.10 1.72
N GLY A 549 9.52 -39.95 1.48
CA GLY A 549 8.46 -40.18 2.47
C GLY A 549 7.73 -41.51 2.30
N GLN A 550 6.73 -41.74 3.16
CA GLN A 550 5.87 -42.94 3.12
C GLN A 550 5.15 -43.14 1.76
N TYR A 551 4.97 -42.07 0.98
CA TYR A 551 4.26 -42.10 -0.30
C TYR A 551 5.18 -42.18 -1.52
N GLU A 552 6.50 -42.39 -1.37
CA GLU A 552 7.50 -42.32 -2.47
C GLU A 552 7.02 -42.98 -3.77
N TRP A 553 6.54 -44.23 -3.72
CA TRP A 553 6.08 -44.95 -4.92
C TRP A 553 4.64 -44.66 -5.31
N PHE A 554 3.79 -44.38 -4.32
CA PHE A 554 2.36 -44.14 -4.50
C PHE A 554 2.08 -42.74 -5.08
N GLY A 555 2.80 -41.72 -4.64
CA GLY A 555 2.67 -40.34 -5.11
C GLY A 555 3.45 -40.03 -6.38
N LYS A 556 4.40 -40.89 -6.78
CA LYS A 556 5.24 -40.69 -7.97
C LYS A 556 4.44 -40.45 -9.26
N PRO A 557 3.34 -41.18 -9.56
CA PRO A 557 2.52 -40.88 -10.72
C PRO A 557 1.94 -39.46 -10.68
N SER A 558 1.45 -39.01 -9.51
CA SER A 558 0.92 -37.66 -9.32
C SER A 558 1.99 -36.59 -9.53
N ALA A 559 3.18 -36.77 -8.93
CA ALA A 559 4.30 -35.84 -9.08
C ALA A 559 4.76 -35.73 -10.55
N ARG A 560 4.84 -36.86 -11.25
CA ARG A 560 5.22 -36.87 -12.68
C ARG A 560 4.14 -36.27 -13.58
N PHE A 561 2.88 -36.46 -13.24
CA PHE A 561 1.77 -35.86 -13.98
C PHE A 561 1.73 -34.35 -13.78
N ASP A 562 1.90 -33.87 -12.54
CA ASP A 562 2.03 -32.44 -12.25
C ASP A 562 3.22 -31.81 -13.00
N ASP A 563 4.40 -32.46 -12.93
CA ASP A 563 5.58 -32.04 -13.67
C ASP A 563 5.29 -31.93 -15.18
N LEU A 564 4.52 -32.86 -15.76
CA LEU A 564 4.19 -32.88 -17.19
C LEU A 564 3.25 -31.71 -17.58
N ILE A 565 2.18 -31.49 -16.81
CA ILE A 565 1.18 -30.47 -17.14
C ILE A 565 1.67 -29.04 -16.84
N ASN A 566 2.76 -28.89 -16.07
CA ASN A 566 3.41 -27.62 -15.75
C ASN A 566 4.58 -27.23 -16.68
N ILE A 567 4.98 -28.08 -17.64
CA ILE A 567 6.09 -27.78 -18.57
C ILE A 567 5.88 -26.45 -19.30
N ILE A 568 4.69 -26.26 -19.88
CA ILE A 568 4.36 -25.03 -20.64
C ILE A 568 4.05 -23.87 -19.69
N PRO A 569 3.16 -24.02 -18.68
CA PRO A 569 2.87 -22.93 -17.74
C PRO A 569 4.08 -22.31 -17.03
N ALA A 570 5.04 -23.12 -16.59
CA ALA A 570 6.22 -22.61 -15.87
C ALA A 570 7.11 -21.72 -16.76
N ARG A 571 7.31 -22.12 -18.02
CA ARG A 571 8.07 -21.33 -19.02
C ARG A 571 7.32 -20.07 -19.42
N LEU A 572 6.01 -20.18 -19.62
CA LEU A 572 5.14 -19.04 -19.88
C LEU A 572 5.23 -18.03 -18.73
N THR A 573 5.23 -18.51 -17.48
CA THR A 573 5.38 -17.65 -16.29
C THR A 573 6.70 -16.88 -16.29
N ALA A 574 7.82 -17.55 -16.59
CA ALA A 574 9.13 -16.88 -16.67
C ALA A 574 9.13 -15.76 -17.73
N ILE A 575 8.52 -16.00 -18.90
CA ILE A 575 8.39 -14.99 -19.97
C ILE A 575 7.50 -13.83 -19.51
N LEU A 576 6.35 -14.12 -18.91
CA LEU A 576 5.41 -13.11 -18.42
C LEU A 576 6.02 -12.24 -17.31
N LEU A 577 6.82 -12.82 -16.41
CA LEU A 577 7.59 -12.07 -15.41
C LEU A 577 8.58 -11.10 -16.07
N CYS A 578 9.31 -11.56 -17.08
CA CYS A 578 10.26 -10.71 -17.80
C CYS A 578 9.55 -9.58 -18.57
N LEU A 579 8.41 -9.85 -19.19
CA LEU A 579 7.60 -8.82 -19.86
C LEU A 579 6.97 -7.84 -18.86
N ALA A 580 6.53 -8.32 -17.71
CA ALA A 580 5.98 -7.49 -16.64
C ALA A 580 7.03 -6.50 -16.11
N ALA A 581 8.29 -6.92 -16.01
CA ALA A 581 9.39 -6.06 -15.57
C ALA A 581 9.53 -4.81 -16.46
N CYS A 582 9.30 -4.91 -17.77
CA CYS A 582 9.29 -3.76 -18.69
C CYS A 582 8.21 -2.73 -18.31
N ILE A 583 7.04 -3.21 -17.88
CA ILE A 583 5.87 -2.38 -17.58
C ILE A 583 5.99 -1.74 -16.20
N THR A 584 6.62 -2.44 -15.25
CA THR A 584 6.82 -1.95 -13.87
C THR A 584 8.03 -1.01 -13.72
N GLY A 585 8.61 -0.54 -14.84
CA GLY A 585 9.68 0.46 -14.82
C GLY A 585 11.08 -0.07 -14.48
N LYS A 586 11.30 -1.39 -14.56
CA LYS A 586 12.67 -1.95 -14.51
C LYS A 586 13.37 -1.69 -15.83
N ASP A 587 14.69 -1.53 -15.80
CA ASP A 587 15.47 -1.23 -16.99
C ASP A 587 15.48 -2.42 -17.97
N SER A 588 15.68 -2.15 -19.26
CA SER A 588 15.72 -3.21 -20.28
C SER A 588 16.88 -4.21 -20.06
N CYS A 589 17.86 -3.86 -19.23
CA CYS A 589 18.93 -4.75 -18.82
C CYS A 589 18.40 -5.86 -17.90
N SER A 590 17.58 -5.52 -16.90
CA SER A 590 16.96 -6.49 -15.97
C SER A 590 16.15 -7.57 -16.69
N VAL A 591 15.48 -7.23 -17.78
CA VAL A 591 14.69 -8.18 -18.59
C VAL A 591 15.57 -9.23 -19.27
N LYS A 592 16.68 -8.79 -19.87
CA LYS A 592 17.65 -9.67 -20.53
C LYS A 592 18.33 -10.58 -19.50
N ILE A 593 18.70 -10.03 -18.35
CA ILE A 593 19.28 -10.78 -17.23
C ILE A 593 18.28 -11.81 -16.72
N GLY A 594 17.01 -11.44 -16.52
CA GLY A 594 15.93 -12.35 -16.13
C GLY A 594 15.82 -13.58 -17.03
N LEU A 595 15.71 -13.38 -18.35
CA LEU A 595 15.64 -14.48 -19.32
C LEU A 595 16.93 -15.33 -19.36
N ALA A 596 18.10 -14.68 -19.29
CA ALA A 596 19.38 -15.38 -19.29
C ALA A 596 19.56 -16.24 -18.03
N THR A 597 19.21 -15.71 -16.85
CA THR A 597 19.25 -16.42 -15.57
C THR A 597 18.23 -17.56 -15.57
N ALA A 598 17.01 -17.34 -16.07
CA ALA A 598 16.01 -18.40 -16.23
C ALA A 598 16.53 -19.55 -17.09
N TRP A 599 17.15 -19.27 -18.22
CA TRP A 599 17.72 -20.31 -19.09
C TRP A 599 18.90 -21.04 -18.45
N ARG A 600 19.78 -20.31 -17.76
CA ARG A 600 21.02 -20.84 -17.16
C ARG A 600 20.75 -21.70 -15.92
N ASP A 601 19.84 -21.26 -15.06
CA ASP A 601 19.69 -21.80 -13.70
C ASP A 601 18.46 -22.70 -13.52
N CYS A 602 17.54 -22.78 -14.51
CA CYS A 602 16.30 -23.55 -14.36
C CYS A 602 16.48 -25.04 -14.03
N THR A 603 17.62 -25.63 -14.39
CA THR A 603 17.90 -27.06 -14.15
C THR A 603 18.48 -27.35 -12.76
N GLN A 604 18.73 -26.32 -11.94
CA GLN A 604 19.28 -26.53 -10.59
C GLN A 604 18.23 -27.06 -9.61
N CYS A 605 16.94 -26.81 -9.84
CA CYS A 605 15.86 -27.27 -8.97
C CYS A 605 15.50 -28.75 -9.23
N SER A 606 14.99 -29.43 -8.20
CA SER A 606 14.58 -30.84 -8.31
C SER A 606 13.40 -31.09 -9.25
N SER A 607 12.50 -30.11 -9.40
CA SER A 607 11.43 -30.11 -10.40
C SER A 607 11.91 -29.43 -11.68
N PRO A 608 11.60 -29.98 -12.87
CA PRO A 608 11.91 -29.37 -14.17
C PRO A 608 11.19 -28.04 -14.44
N ASN A 609 10.23 -27.66 -13.59
CA ASN A 609 9.36 -26.50 -13.77
C ASN A 609 9.71 -25.36 -12.81
N ALA A 610 9.87 -25.65 -11.52
CA ALA A 610 10.03 -24.65 -10.47
C ALA A 610 11.20 -23.66 -10.73
N GLY A 611 12.30 -24.14 -11.31
CA GLY A 611 13.47 -23.31 -11.57
C GLY A 611 13.25 -22.18 -12.58
N TRP A 612 12.28 -22.29 -13.50
CA TRP A 612 12.02 -21.26 -14.53
C TRP A 612 11.52 -19.94 -13.93
N PRO A 613 10.38 -19.90 -13.22
CA PRO A 613 9.86 -18.65 -12.66
C PRO A 613 10.78 -18.07 -11.57
N MET A 614 11.39 -18.92 -10.72
CA MET A 614 12.29 -18.47 -9.66
C MET A 614 13.56 -17.82 -10.21
N ALA A 615 14.20 -18.45 -11.19
CA ALA A 615 15.42 -17.90 -11.79
C ALA A 615 15.12 -16.63 -12.62
N ALA A 616 13.94 -16.54 -13.25
CA ALA A 616 13.50 -15.30 -13.89
C ALA A 616 13.35 -14.16 -12.86
N MET A 617 12.68 -14.42 -11.73
CA MET A 617 12.51 -13.44 -10.65
C MET A 617 13.87 -12.98 -10.08
N SER A 618 14.76 -13.93 -9.79
CA SER A 618 16.14 -13.68 -9.34
C SER A 618 16.89 -12.74 -10.30
N GLY A 619 16.86 -13.02 -11.61
CA GLY A 619 17.54 -12.20 -12.60
C GLY A 619 16.92 -10.82 -12.81
N ILE A 620 15.59 -10.71 -12.74
CA ILE A 620 14.86 -9.42 -12.86
C ILE A 620 15.20 -8.48 -11.70
N LEU A 621 15.28 -9.03 -10.48
CA LEU A 621 15.56 -8.24 -9.27
C LEU A 621 17.07 -8.07 -9.03
N GLY A 622 17.91 -8.86 -9.71
CA GLY A 622 19.35 -8.88 -9.48
C GLY A 622 19.70 -9.37 -8.08
N VAL A 623 18.98 -10.39 -7.59
CA VAL A 623 19.18 -10.99 -6.26
C VAL A 623 19.44 -12.48 -6.35
N LYS A 624 20.25 -13.01 -5.43
CA LYS A 624 20.51 -14.44 -5.30
C LYS A 624 19.37 -15.11 -4.53
N LEU A 625 18.80 -16.17 -5.10
CA LEU A 625 17.80 -17.02 -4.43
C LEU A 625 18.44 -18.38 -4.13
N GLU A 626 18.54 -18.72 -2.85
CA GLU A 626 19.36 -19.84 -2.38
C GLU A 626 18.59 -20.70 -1.37
N LYS A 627 18.57 -21.99 -1.66
CA LYS A 627 18.23 -23.03 -0.69
C LYS A 627 19.50 -23.79 -0.34
N ARG A 628 19.94 -23.65 0.91
CA ARG A 628 21.18 -24.22 1.45
C ARG A 628 21.32 -25.67 1.00
N ASP A 629 22.49 -26.00 0.45
CA ASP A 629 22.87 -27.34 -0.01
C ASP A 629 22.03 -27.96 -1.15
N GLU A 630 21.06 -27.23 -1.72
CA GLU A 630 20.22 -27.71 -2.82
C GLU A 630 20.47 -26.95 -4.13
N TYR A 631 20.31 -25.63 -4.14
CA TYR A 631 20.45 -24.80 -5.34
C TYR A 631 20.79 -23.34 -5.03
N CYS A 632 21.35 -22.64 -6.02
CA CYS A 632 21.64 -21.21 -5.96
C CYS A 632 21.33 -20.55 -7.32
N LEU A 633 20.16 -19.93 -7.42
CA LEU A 633 19.72 -19.20 -8.60
C LEU A 633 20.27 -17.77 -8.57
N GLY A 634 20.72 -17.27 -9.72
CA GLY A 634 21.29 -15.92 -9.82
C GLY A 634 22.64 -15.78 -9.13
N LYS A 635 23.46 -16.84 -9.14
CA LYS A 635 24.79 -16.82 -8.52
C LYS A 635 25.61 -15.60 -8.98
N GLY A 636 26.15 -14.85 -8.00
CA GLY A 636 26.89 -13.60 -8.24
C GLY A 636 26.07 -12.33 -8.07
N HIS A 637 24.77 -12.43 -7.88
CA HIS A 637 23.91 -11.32 -7.45
C HIS A 637 24.00 -11.08 -5.94
N ARG A 638 23.48 -9.93 -5.49
CA ARG A 638 23.43 -9.57 -4.05
C ARG A 638 22.37 -10.38 -3.30
N ASP A 639 22.45 -10.38 -1.97
CA ASP A 639 21.42 -10.99 -1.15
C ASP A 639 20.10 -10.18 -1.22
N PRO A 640 18.94 -10.87 -1.14
CA PRO A 640 17.62 -10.24 -1.22
C PRO A 640 17.30 -9.47 0.05
N GLN A 641 16.60 -8.35 -0.12
CA GLN A 641 16.19 -7.44 0.95
C GLN A 641 14.65 -7.30 0.98
N PRO A 642 14.05 -6.80 2.07
CA PRO A 642 12.59 -6.72 2.17
C PRO A 642 11.92 -5.87 1.07
N TYR A 643 12.58 -4.81 0.60
CA TYR A 643 12.07 -4.00 -0.50
C TYR A 643 12.02 -4.77 -1.84
N ASP A 644 12.86 -5.80 -2.02
CA ASP A 644 12.82 -6.65 -3.22
C ASP A 644 11.54 -7.47 -3.28
N ILE A 645 10.96 -7.83 -2.13
CA ILE A 645 9.68 -8.53 -2.06
C ILE A 645 8.57 -7.65 -2.61
N GLN A 646 8.60 -6.34 -2.32
CA GLN A 646 7.62 -5.39 -2.87
C GLN A 646 7.77 -5.28 -4.40
N ASP A 647 8.99 -5.22 -4.90
CA ASP A 647 9.24 -5.16 -6.34
C ASP A 647 8.88 -6.47 -7.05
N GLY A 648 9.26 -7.62 -6.48
CA GLY A 648 8.88 -8.94 -6.98
C GLY A 648 7.36 -9.13 -6.98
N GLN A 649 6.66 -8.61 -5.97
CA GLN A 649 5.20 -8.63 -5.91
C GLN A 649 4.56 -7.77 -7.02
N LYS A 650 5.07 -6.56 -7.29
CA LYS A 650 4.60 -5.75 -8.43
C LYS A 650 4.84 -6.47 -9.76
N THR A 651 6.01 -7.10 -9.93
CA THR A 651 6.32 -7.88 -11.14
C THR A 651 5.40 -9.09 -11.28
N ALA A 652 5.13 -9.83 -10.20
CA ALA A 652 4.19 -10.96 -10.19
C ALA A 652 2.76 -10.53 -10.58
N GLN A 653 2.30 -9.37 -10.10
CA GLN A 653 1.00 -8.82 -10.48
C GLN A 653 0.95 -8.34 -11.92
N GLY A 654 2.01 -7.71 -12.42
CA GLY A 654 2.13 -7.36 -13.83
C GLY A 654 2.09 -8.62 -14.71
N ALA A 655 2.75 -9.70 -14.30
CA ALA A 655 2.72 -10.98 -15.00
C ALA A 655 1.31 -11.60 -14.98
N GLY A 656 0.61 -11.53 -13.85
CA GLY A 656 -0.82 -11.89 -13.78
C GLY A 656 -1.69 -11.04 -14.69
N ALA A 657 -1.52 -9.71 -14.74
CA ALA A 657 -2.29 -8.86 -15.64
C ALA A 657 -2.05 -9.20 -17.12
N LEU A 658 -0.80 -9.46 -17.50
CA LEU A 658 -0.44 -9.93 -18.84
C LEU A 658 -1.03 -11.31 -19.14
N ALA A 659 -0.95 -12.26 -18.20
CA ALA A 659 -1.54 -13.59 -18.35
C ALA A 659 -3.04 -13.48 -18.63
N LEU A 660 -3.78 -12.70 -17.84
CA LEU A 660 -5.22 -12.49 -18.01
C LEU A 660 -5.55 -11.93 -19.40
N LEU A 661 -4.82 -10.89 -19.82
CA LEU A 661 -5.01 -10.26 -21.13
C LEU A 661 -4.74 -11.26 -22.26
N THR A 662 -3.63 -12.01 -22.19
CA THR A 662 -3.30 -13.02 -23.20
C THR A 662 -4.31 -14.16 -23.23
N SER A 663 -4.83 -14.60 -22.08
CA SER A 663 -5.89 -15.61 -21.98
C SER A 663 -7.18 -15.13 -22.65
N ILE A 664 -7.60 -13.89 -22.43
CA ILE A 664 -8.80 -13.31 -23.05
C ILE A 664 -8.66 -13.26 -24.58
N VAL A 665 -7.50 -12.83 -25.07
CA VAL A 665 -7.20 -12.78 -26.50
C VAL A 665 -7.19 -14.19 -27.08
N ALA A 666 -6.53 -15.16 -26.42
CA ALA A 666 -6.48 -16.55 -26.87
C ALA A 666 -7.88 -17.17 -26.94
N ILE A 667 -8.71 -16.99 -25.92
CA ILE A 667 -10.10 -17.47 -25.92
C ILE A 667 -10.87 -16.87 -27.10
N SER A 668 -10.75 -15.56 -27.33
CA SER A 668 -11.44 -14.87 -28.42
C SER A 668 -11.03 -15.38 -29.80
N LEU A 669 -9.75 -15.67 -30.00
CA LEU A 669 -9.22 -16.26 -31.24
C LEU A 669 -9.69 -17.71 -31.44
N ILE A 670 -9.65 -18.52 -30.37
CA ILE A 670 -10.09 -19.92 -30.42
C ILE A 670 -11.58 -20.00 -30.73
N THR A 671 -12.42 -19.19 -30.06
CA THR A 671 -13.87 -19.19 -30.31
C THR A 671 -14.19 -18.75 -31.74
N LYS A 672 -13.56 -17.68 -32.24
CA LYS A 672 -13.78 -17.19 -33.60
C LYS A 672 -13.43 -18.22 -34.69
N ASN A 673 -12.41 -19.05 -34.47
CA ASN A 673 -12.02 -20.11 -35.40
C ASN A 673 -12.90 -21.37 -35.31
N ILE A 674 -13.67 -21.54 -34.24
CA ILE A 674 -14.63 -22.66 -34.10
C ILE A 674 -15.97 -22.30 -34.78
N ASP A 675 -16.34 -21.02 -34.77
CA ASP A 675 -17.56 -20.52 -35.42
C ASP A 675 -17.41 -20.33 -36.95
N GLN A 676 -16.18 -20.37 -37.47
CA GLN A 676 -15.84 -20.37 -38.91
C GLN A 676 -15.65 -21.80 -39.42
#